data_AF-A0A8J3VD50-F1
#
_entry.id   AF-A0A8J3VD50-F1
#
_cell.length_a   1.000
_cell.length_b   1.000
_cell.length_c   1.000
_cell.angle_alpha   90.00
_cell.angle_beta   90.00
_cell.angle_gamma   90.00
#
_symmetry.space_group_name_H-M   'P 1'
#
loop_
_entity.id
_entity.type
_entity.pdbx_description
1 polymer ?
#
loop_
_entity_poly.entity_id
_entity_poly.type
_entity_poly.pdbx_seq_one_letter_code
_entity_poly.pdbx_strand_id
1 'polypeptide(L)'
;MTLYMVLAAGYGVLQLAALGWLAGRSVRISTAALCIAVGMYGCGVATLILQAIYTRGVAELTGERMADVVRVASYTVDPFFEEIVKVTPLLLVGMHLRTRFQLGLTDYLVLGGALGAGFGLLEAILRFSHLAGRAIAVPDGWIVPSGLSATYVPDAGAIAGSWLPAPASSGLLVFVGGPDTFLHLAWSAIGGLGVGVLLRGRGLARVAGPLAIIFVAAQHAAVNYDLALLGKTGFGDALAAPFLAANRLLWLLPLLGLMIAGFFDRRDVTRLGTALPAAPSEFALLGLPWTLLVALRFSRLRRSLAYARARGPEPSTAALYHALATIRWLIDRANSRTAWRHAPGLNGDPPRRLITAAVRNWQVWVWLGLLLPSLLYFVAGGFPATASLQKALASPALSWLLIVFLAGGLLWLMWQSTVHLRLLSKALGQPHAESATRSRLQLMSAAGALVGGAFGLYLLLTGTPMWQQAITSFHVLAALAGAIVAVLVVLTIAALFTMFPPGGLALAGGLGTLAPGLAISSSMLLEAGLVGAITGVVLMEAADSGGGGDGGGSGSRPRGPNEDRFPEDDFDGTGSSMDELAELTYRHTGAGDMHIGGSAARPTQAEILDTLGSGTRSELTGQNAVQYVRDGVKVIINRDMPWRSTAYYIGG
;
A
#
# COMPACT_ATOMS: atom_id res chain seq x y z
N MET A 1 -6.73 -9.37 -6.91
CA MET A 1 -6.19 -8.03 -7.21
C MET A 1 -5.93 -7.17 -5.99
N THR A 2 -6.94 -6.71 -5.22
CA THR A 2 -6.68 -5.83 -4.06
C THR A 2 -5.74 -6.46 -3.03
N LEU A 3 -5.87 -7.77 -2.79
CA LEU A 3 -4.91 -8.52 -1.98
C LEU A 3 -3.47 -8.35 -2.49
N TYR A 4 -3.23 -8.48 -3.80
CA TYR A 4 -1.89 -8.31 -4.38
C TYR A 4 -1.39 -6.87 -4.31
N MET A 5 -2.26 -5.86 -4.44
CA MET A 5 -1.88 -4.47 -4.19
C MET A 5 -1.35 -4.30 -2.75
N VAL A 6 -2.05 -4.88 -1.77
CA VAL A 6 -1.64 -4.87 -0.36
C VAL A 6 -0.33 -5.65 -0.16
N LEU A 7 -0.19 -6.81 -0.80
CA LEU A 7 1.03 -7.62 -0.74
C LEU A 7 2.23 -6.89 -1.34
N ALA A 8 2.08 -6.24 -2.51
CA ALA A 8 3.13 -5.46 -3.15
C ALA A 8 3.61 -4.32 -2.24
N ALA A 9 2.69 -3.49 -1.75
CA ALA A 9 3.01 -2.40 -0.84
C ALA A 9 3.66 -2.90 0.46
N GLY A 10 3.11 -3.97 1.05
CA GLY A 10 3.65 -4.60 2.25
C GLY A 10 5.03 -5.21 2.03
N TYR A 11 5.25 -5.89 0.90
CA TYR A 11 6.50 -6.55 0.54
C TYR A 11 7.61 -5.52 0.29
N GLY A 12 7.34 -4.41 -0.40
CA GLY A 12 8.30 -3.32 -0.55
C GLY A 12 8.76 -2.73 0.79
N VAL A 13 7.82 -2.57 1.75
CA VAL A 13 8.18 -2.14 3.11
C VAL A 13 8.97 -3.22 3.86
N LEU A 14 8.66 -4.50 3.66
CA LEU A 14 9.43 -5.60 4.23
C LEU A 14 10.86 -5.65 3.68
N GLN A 15 11.05 -5.45 2.37
CA GLN A 15 12.37 -5.35 1.74
C GLN A 15 13.20 -4.23 2.39
N LEU A 16 12.63 -3.01 2.52
CA LEU A 16 13.30 -1.91 3.22
C LEU A 16 13.56 -2.22 4.70
N ALA A 17 12.63 -2.83 5.41
CA ALA A 17 12.79 -3.16 6.83
C ALA A 17 13.84 -4.27 7.05
N ALA A 18 13.97 -5.20 6.11
CA ALA A 18 14.97 -6.26 6.11
C ALA A 18 16.37 -5.69 5.85
N LEU A 19 16.55 -4.88 4.81
CA LEU A 19 17.82 -4.19 4.57
C LEU A 19 18.16 -3.20 5.70
N GLY A 20 17.14 -2.51 6.21
CA GLY A 20 17.25 -1.65 7.38
C GLY A 20 17.75 -2.39 8.62
N TRP A 21 17.51 -3.70 8.76
CA TRP A 21 18.07 -4.48 9.86
C TRP A 21 19.60 -4.46 9.88
N LEU A 22 20.22 -4.52 8.70
CA LEU A 22 21.67 -4.45 8.50
C LEU A 22 22.19 -3.02 8.72
N ALA A 23 21.38 -2.02 8.40
CA ALA A 23 21.73 -0.60 8.57
C ALA A 23 21.59 -0.10 10.02
N GLY A 24 20.71 -0.71 10.84
CA GLY A 24 20.57 -0.34 12.26
C GLY A 24 19.13 -0.18 12.76
N ARG A 25 18.12 -0.66 12.03
CA ARG A 25 16.70 -0.56 12.43
C ARG A 25 16.46 -1.01 13.87
N SER A 26 15.88 -0.14 14.69
CA SER A 26 15.45 -0.42 16.06
C SER A 26 13.93 -0.55 16.20
N VAL A 27 13.14 -0.04 15.25
CA VAL A 27 11.67 -0.14 15.27
C VAL A 27 11.19 -1.53 14.87
N ARG A 28 9.94 -1.87 15.25
CA ARG A 28 9.32 -3.16 14.87
C ARG A 28 8.76 -3.18 13.45
N ILE A 29 8.69 -4.36 12.84
CA ILE A 29 7.98 -4.53 11.55
C ILE A 29 6.50 -4.18 11.74
N SER A 30 5.90 -4.57 12.85
CA SER A 30 4.52 -4.21 13.17
C SER A 30 4.30 -2.71 13.36
N THR A 31 5.35 -1.92 13.60
CA THR A 31 5.27 -0.45 13.66
C THR A 31 5.41 0.16 12.28
N ALA A 32 6.27 -0.39 11.41
CA ALA A 32 6.30 -0.05 9.99
C ALA A 32 4.96 -0.38 9.31
N ALA A 33 4.37 -1.55 9.58
CA ALA A 33 3.04 -1.91 9.07
C ALA A 33 1.94 -0.96 9.54
N LEU A 34 2.02 -0.48 10.78
CA LEU A 34 1.10 0.54 11.28
C LEU A 34 1.30 1.88 10.57
N CYS A 35 2.53 2.23 10.17
CA CYS A 35 2.78 3.37 9.29
C CYS A 35 2.13 3.20 7.91
N ILE A 36 2.06 1.99 7.34
CA ILE A 36 1.25 1.77 6.11
C ILE A 36 -0.20 2.21 6.36
N ALA A 37 -0.80 1.78 7.47
CA ALA A 37 -2.17 2.18 7.78
C ALA A 37 -2.31 3.69 8.05
N VAL A 38 -1.35 4.32 8.74
CA VAL A 38 -1.35 5.78 8.92
C VAL A 38 -1.22 6.50 7.58
N GLY A 39 -0.41 5.99 6.65
CA GLY A 39 -0.30 6.52 5.30
C GLY A 39 -1.62 6.48 4.55
N MET A 40 -2.31 5.34 4.61
CA MET A 40 -3.63 5.16 4.00
C MET A 40 -4.69 6.06 4.67
N TYR A 41 -4.91 5.90 5.96
CA TYR A 41 -6.05 6.52 6.62
C TYR A 41 -5.75 7.94 7.08
N GLY A 42 -4.62 8.17 7.72
CA GLY A 42 -4.25 9.48 8.26
C GLY A 42 -3.81 10.44 7.15
N CYS A 43 -2.74 10.09 6.45
CA CYS A 43 -2.12 10.97 5.46
C CYS A 43 -3.02 11.16 4.23
N GLY A 44 -3.60 10.07 3.72
CA GLY A 44 -4.53 10.12 2.61
C GLY A 44 -5.70 11.08 2.87
N VAL A 45 -6.49 10.83 3.93
CA VAL A 45 -7.66 11.66 4.25
C VAL A 45 -7.29 13.12 4.53
N ALA A 46 -6.20 13.38 5.25
CA ALA A 46 -5.74 14.74 5.51
C ALA A 46 -5.37 15.49 4.22
N THR A 47 -4.69 14.81 3.29
CA THR A 47 -4.35 15.38 1.98
C THR A 47 -5.61 15.70 1.18
N LEU A 48 -6.58 14.78 1.14
CA LEU A 48 -7.84 15.00 0.42
C LEU A 48 -8.59 16.24 0.94
N ILE A 49 -8.63 16.43 2.26
CA ILE A 49 -9.25 17.61 2.87
C ILE A 49 -8.50 18.88 2.44
N LEU A 50 -7.17 18.88 2.52
CA LEU A 50 -6.36 20.05 2.17
C LEU A 50 -6.52 20.43 0.69
N GLN A 51 -6.50 19.45 -0.20
CA GLN A 51 -6.68 19.68 -1.64
C GLN A 51 -8.11 20.14 -1.95
N ALA A 52 -9.13 19.59 -1.30
CA ALA A 52 -10.51 20.02 -1.46
C ALA A 52 -10.71 21.47 -1.00
N ILE A 53 -10.13 21.85 0.15
CA ILE A 53 -10.16 23.24 0.64
C ILE A 53 -9.43 24.16 -0.33
N TYR A 54 -8.23 23.79 -0.76
CA TYR A 54 -7.41 24.62 -1.65
C TYR A 54 -8.06 24.84 -3.00
N THR A 55 -8.46 23.77 -3.70
CA THR A 55 -9.03 23.86 -5.04
C THR A 55 -10.36 24.61 -5.05
N ARG A 56 -11.22 24.39 -4.05
CA ARG A 56 -12.47 25.15 -3.89
C ARG A 56 -12.23 26.61 -3.59
N GLY A 57 -11.33 26.91 -2.65
CA GLY A 57 -11.00 28.28 -2.31
C GLY A 57 -10.40 29.05 -3.48
N VAL A 58 -9.48 28.44 -4.24
CA VAL A 58 -8.89 29.07 -5.42
C VAL A 58 -9.92 29.27 -6.52
N ALA A 59 -10.77 28.28 -6.82
CA ALA A 59 -11.83 28.42 -7.82
C ALA A 59 -12.82 29.54 -7.45
N GLU A 60 -13.22 29.64 -6.18
CA GLU A 60 -14.10 30.70 -5.69
C GLU A 60 -13.44 32.09 -5.76
N LEU A 61 -12.16 32.19 -5.40
CA LEU A 61 -11.42 33.47 -5.39
C LEU A 61 -11.05 33.98 -6.78
N THR A 62 -10.79 33.08 -7.74
CA THR A 62 -10.32 33.42 -9.10
C THR A 62 -11.45 33.44 -10.12
N GLY A 63 -12.59 32.80 -9.83
CA GLY A 63 -13.66 32.57 -10.81
C GLY A 63 -13.32 31.52 -11.87
N GLU A 64 -12.17 30.84 -11.77
CA GLU A 64 -11.78 29.78 -12.70
C GLU A 64 -12.64 28.52 -12.52
N ARG A 65 -12.77 27.73 -13.60
CA ARG A 65 -13.45 26.44 -13.53
C ARG A 65 -12.67 25.50 -12.61
N MET A 66 -13.39 24.79 -11.75
CA MET A 66 -12.80 23.80 -10.83
C MET A 66 -11.84 22.83 -11.55
N ALA A 67 -12.20 22.36 -12.74
CA ALA A 67 -11.36 21.45 -13.51
C ALA A 67 -10.01 22.04 -13.91
N ASP A 68 -9.96 23.34 -14.24
CA ASP A 68 -8.72 24.02 -14.60
C ASP A 68 -7.84 24.22 -13.34
N VAL A 69 -8.44 24.63 -12.23
CA VAL A 69 -7.76 24.78 -10.94
C VAL A 69 -7.18 23.46 -10.46
N VAL A 70 -7.95 22.38 -10.49
CA VAL A 70 -7.49 21.06 -10.03
C VAL A 70 -6.38 20.53 -10.96
N ARG A 71 -6.50 20.74 -12.28
CA ARG A 71 -5.43 20.39 -13.22
C ARG A 71 -4.13 21.08 -12.86
N VAL A 72 -4.14 22.41 -12.63
CA VAL A 72 -2.94 23.16 -12.25
C VAL A 72 -2.41 22.73 -10.88
N ALA A 73 -3.30 22.58 -9.89
CA ALA A 73 -2.93 22.17 -8.53
C ALA A 73 -2.20 20.83 -8.52
N SER A 74 -2.62 19.88 -9.37
CA SER A 74 -2.11 18.50 -9.42
C SER A 74 -0.60 18.37 -9.64
N TYR A 75 0.02 19.33 -10.32
CA TYR A 75 1.45 19.34 -10.61
C TYR A 75 2.19 20.53 -9.99
N THR A 76 1.51 21.34 -9.17
CA THR A 76 2.11 22.51 -8.51
C THR A 76 2.06 22.41 -6.99
N VAL A 77 0.86 22.35 -6.41
CA VAL A 77 0.67 22.47 -4.95
C VAL A 77 0.33 21.11 -4.33
N ASP A 78 -0.46 20.29 -5.01
CA ASP A 78 -0.87 18.98 -4.51
C ASP A 78 0.31 18.07 -4.14
N PRO A 79 1.37 17.95 -4.94
CA PRO A 79 2.56 17.16 -4.60
C PRO A 79 3.23 17.62 -3.30
N PHE A 80 3.22 18.93 -3.02
CA PHE A 80 3.79 19.47 -1.80
C PHE A 80 2.92 19.15 -0.58
N PHE A 81 1.59 19.30 -0.70
CA PHE A 81 0.67 18.88 0.36
C PHE A 81 0.86 17.40 0.68
N GLU A 82 0.91 16.57 -0.35
CA GLU A 82 1.11 15.14 -0.20
C GLU A 82 2.39 14.78 0.52
N GLU A 83 3.55 15.26 0.06
CA GLU A 83 4.83 14.89 0.68
C GLU A 83 4.96 15.44 2.11
N ILE A 84 4.45 16.64 2.38
CA ILE A 84 4.46 17.24 3.73
C ILE A 84 3.55 16.43 4.67
N VAL A 85 2.34 16.11 4.24
CA VAL A 85 1.37 15.34 5.04
C VAL A 85 1.91 13.94 5.29
N LYS A 86 2.50 13.27 4.29
CA LYS A 86 3.10 11.94 4.42
C LYS A 86 4.18 11.91 5.51
N VAL A 87 5.01 12.94 5.66
CA VAL A 87 6.08 12.95 6.70
C VAL A 87 5.65 13.52 8.05
N THR A 88 4.49 14.19 8.12
CA THR A 88 3.98 14.84 9.34
C THR A 88 3.81 13.87 10.52
N PRO A 89 3.28 12.64 10.38
CA PRO A 89 3.20 11.69 11.48
C PRO A 89 4.57 11.38 12.11
N LEU A 90 5.63 11.20 11.30
CA LEU A 90 6.99 11.01 11.81
C LEU A 90 7.50 12.27 12.51
N LEU A 91 7.20 13.46 11.98
CA LEU A 91 7.60 14.71 12.59
C LEU A 91 6.96 14.87 13.98
N LEU A 92 5.66 14.63 14.11
CA LEU A 92 4.92 14.73 15.37
C LEU A 92 5.39 13.70 16.41
N VAL A 93 5.55 12.44 16.00
CA VAL A 93 6.10 11.37 16.85
C VAL A 93 7.53 11.73 17.26
N GLY A 94 8.36 12.12 16.29
CA GLY A 94 9.76 12.42 16.47
C GLY A 94 10.01 13.66 17.32
N MET A 95 9.22 14.72 17.20
CA MET A 95 9.31 15.92 18.04
C MET A 95 9.09 15.61 19.51
N HIS A 96 8.09 14.77 19.81
CA HIS A 96 7.82 14.38 21.19
C HIS A 96 8.88 13.42 21.76
N LEU A 97 9.47 12.59 20.91
CA LEU A 97 10.54 11.66 21.28
C LEU A 97 11.93 12.27 21.14
N ARG A 98 12.03 13.53 20.70
CA ARG A 98 13.28 14.24 20.46
C ARG A 98 14.14 14.32 21.72
N THR A 99 13.52 14.29 22.90
CA THR A 99 14.22 14.28 24.19
C THR A 99 14.82 12.92 24.54
N ARG A 100 14.37 11.84 23.87
CA ARG A 100 14.79 10.46 24.16
C ARG A 100 15.81 9.90 23.16
N PHE A 101 15.83 10.42 21.93
CA PHE A 101 16.76 10.01 20.85
C PHE A 101 16.85 8.49 20.63
N GLN A 102 15.75 7.74 20.84
CA GLN A 102 15.74 6.27 20.78
C GLN A 102 15.58 5.69 19.36
N LEU A 103 15.37 6.53 18.35
CA LEU A 103 15.24 6.15 16.94
C LEU A 103 16.48 6.52 16.14
N GLY A 104 16.95 5.59 15.31
CA GLY A 104 18.03 5.77 14.34
C GLY A 104 17.54 6.47 13.07
N LEU A 105 18.45 6.97 12.22
CA LEU A 105 18.09 7.53 10.91
C LEU A 105 17.44 6.45 10.02
N THR A 106 17.89 5.20 10.18
CA THR A 106 17.33 4.03 9.49
C THR A 106 15.85 3.84 9.84
N ASP A 107 15.48 4.10 11.11
CA ASP A 107 14.09 4.00 11.55
C ASP A 107 13.22 5.06 10.87
N TYR A 108 13.72 6.30 10.78
CA TYR A 108 13.01 7.37 10.08
C TYR A 108 12.82 7.08 8.58
N LEU A 109 13.83 6.52 7.91
CA LEU A 109 13.73 6.12 6.50
C LEU A 109 12.68 5.01 6.31
N VAL A 110 12.74 3.94 7.09
CA VAL A 110 11.82 2.79 6.96
C VAL A 110 10.38 3.21 7.29
N LEU A 111 10.17 3.97 8.36
CA LEU A 111 8.84 4.43 8.74
C LEU A 111 8.28 5.45 7.74
N GLY A 112 9.13 6.31 7.16
CA GLY A 112 8.74 7.23 6.09
C GLY A 112 8.33 6.47 4.83
N GLY A 113 9.12 5.50 4.39
CA GLY A 113 8.78 4.64 3.24
C GLY A 113 7.47 3.89 3.46
N ALA A 114 7.21 3.42 4.69
CA ALA A 114 5.95 2.79 5.04
C ALA A 114 4.74 3.75 4.98
N LEU A 115 4.88 5.00 5.40
CA LEU A 115 3.81 6.01 5.23
C LEU A 115 3.52 6.28 3.76
N GLY A 116 4.56 6.42 2.93
CA GLY A 116 4.40 6.58 1.48
C GLY A 116 3.74 5.36 0.83
N ALA A 117 4.17 4.16 1.21
CA ALA A 117 3.57 2.91 0.74
C ALA A 117 2.08 2.84 1.07
N GLY A 118 1.69 3.25 2.28
CA GLY A 118 0.30 3.37 2.69
C GLY A 118 -0.48 4.39 1.85
N PHE A 119 0.08 5.58 1.65
CA PHE A 119 -0.56 6.60 0.83
C PHE A 119 -0.80 6.11 -0.60
N GLY A 120 0.23 5.58 -1.26
CA GLY A 120 0.10 5.06 -2.63
C GLY A 120 -0.80 3.83 -2.73
N LEU A 121 -0.87 3.01 -1.67
CA LEU A 121 -1.81 1.88 -1.60
C LEU A 121 -3.25 2.36 -1.53
N LEU A 122 -3.54 3.41 -0.74
CA LEU A 122 -4.88 4.02 -0.75
C LEU A 122 -5.25 4.46 -2.16
N GLU A 123 -4.37 5.19 -2.83
CA GLU A 123 -4.59 5.67 -4.19
C GLU A 123 -4.90 4.52 -5.16
N ALA A 124 -4.10 3.44 -5.15
CA ALA A 124 -4.33 2.26 -5.97
C ALA A 124 -5.67 1.59 -5.66
N ILE A 125 -6.03 1.44 -4.38
CA ILE A 125 -7.31 0.82 -3.97
C ILE A 125 -8.49 1.68 -4.44
N LEU A 126 -8.45 2.98 -4.19
CA LEU A 126 -9.52 3.90 -4.60
C LEU A 126 -9.74 3.87 -6.11
N ARG A 127 -8.66 3.80 -6.90
CA ARG A 127 -8.72 3.74 -8.37
C ARG A 127 -9.22 2.41 -8.91
N PHE A 128 -8.71 1.29 -8.40
CA PHE A 128 -8.73 0.04 -9.16
C PHE A 128 -9.41 -1.13 -8.45
N SER A 129 -9.63 -1.07 -7.13
CA SER A 129 -10.11 -2.23 -6.35
C SER A 129 -11.52 -2.71 -6.74
N HIS A 130 -12.36 -1.82 -7.25
CA HIS A 130 -13.73 -2.10 -7.68
C HIS A 130 -13.82 -2.53 -9.17
N LEU A 131 -12.68 -2.54 -9.88
CA LEU A 131 -12.58 -2.90 -11.30
C LEU A 131 -12.16 -4.35 -11.51
N ALA A 132 -12.24 -5.21 -10.48
CA ALA A 132 -11.81 -6.60 -10.57
C ALA A 132 -12.49 -7.38 -11.70
N GLY A 133 -13.76 -7.08 -11.99
CA GLY A 133 -14.51 -7.68 -13.10
C GLY A 133 -14.09 -7.20 -14.50
N ARG A 134 -13.21 -6.20 -14.62
CA ARG A 134 -12.65 -5.71 -15.89
C ARG A 134 -11.21 -6.16 -16.12
N ALA A 135 -10.61 -6.82 -15.14
CA ALA A 135 -9.21 -7.16 -15.19
C ALA A 135 -8.96 -8.39 -16.05
N ILE A 136 -7.97 -8.29 -16.92
CA ILE A 136 -7.53 -9.33 -17.84
C ILE A 136 -6.28 -9.96 -17.24
N ALA A 137 -6.26 -11.29 -17.10
CA ALA A 137 -5.09 -12.00 -16.62
C ALA A 137 -3.96 -11.96 -17.66
N VAL A 138 -2.73 -11.77 -17.20
CA VAL A 138 -1.49 -11.79 -17.99
C VAL A 138 -0.43 -12.61 -17.24
N PRO A 139 0.67 -13.06 -17.88
CA PRO A 139 1.62 -14.01 -17.29
C PRO A 139 2.22 -13.65 -15.93
N ASP A 140 2.23 -12.37 -15.55
CA ASP A 140 2.80 -11.87 -14.28
C ASP A 140 1.79 -11.11 -13.40
N GLY A 141 0.49 -11.18 -13.73
CA GLY A 141 -0.55 -10.49 -12.97
C GLY A 141 -1.82 -10.15 -13.75
N TRP A 142 -2.32 -8.93 -13.56
CA TRP A 142 -3.56 -8.48 -14.18
C TRP A 142 -3.40 -7.10 -14.81
N ILE A 143 -4.03 -6.93 -15.96
CA ILE A 143 -4.20 -5.63 -16.61
C ILE A 143 -5.64 -5.15 -16.39
N VAL A 144 -5.80 -3.93 -15.90
CA VAL A 144 -7.07 -3.21 -15.85
C VAL A 144 -7.09 -2.20 -16.99
N PRO A 145 -7.94 -2.40 -18.01
CA PRO A 145 -8.10 -1.41 -19.08
C PRO A 145 -8.69 -0.11 -18.51
N SER A 146 -7.95 0.99 -18.63
CA SER A 146 -8.34 2.32 -18.15
C SER A 146 -8.08 3.41 -19.21
N GLY A 147 -8.84 3.39 -20.30
CA GLY A 147 -8.63 4.32 -21.41
C GLY A 147 -7.37 4.00 -22.21
N LEU A 148 -6.58 5.02 -22.56
CA LEU A 148 -5.36 4.90 -23.39
C LEU A 148 -4.14 4.33 -22.65
N SER A 149 -4.18 4.25 -21.31
CA SER A 149 -3.15 3.59 -20.50
C SER A 149 -3.76 2.41 -19.75
N ALA A 150 -3.09 1.27 -19.83
CA ALA A 150 -3.49 0.08 -19.11
C ALA A 150 -2.80 0.06 -17.75
N THR A 151 -3.54 -0.25 -16.68
CA THR A 151 -2.96 -0.37 -15.34
C THR A 151 -2.58 -1.81 -15.08
N TYR A 152 -1.34 -2.06 -14.68
CA TYR A 152 -0.85 -3.36 -14.30
C TYR A 152 -0.90 -3.55 -12.78
N VAL A 153 -1.36 -4.73 -12.33
CA VAL A 153 -1.35 -5.17 -10.94
C VAL A 153 -0.56 -6.49 -10.88
N PRO A 154 0.57 -6.55 -10.18
CA PRO A 154 1.42 -7.74 -10.16
C PRO A 154 0.80 -8.89 -9.39
N ASP A 155 1.10 -10.13 -9.77
CA ASP A 155 0.88 -11.32 -8.95
C ASP A 155 1.99 -11.53 -7.90
N ALA A 156 1.90 -12.64 -7.18
CA ALA A 156 2.89 -12.99 -6.16
C ALA A 156 4.31 -13.23 -6.71
N GLY A 157 4.45 -13.86 -7.88
CA GLY A 157 5.76 -14.13 -8.50
C GLY A 157 6.44 -12.83 -8.90
N ALA A 158 5.70 -11.94 -9.56
CA ALA A 158 6.16 -10.62 -9.96
C ALA A 158 6.49 -9.73 -8.75
N ILE A 159 5.72 -9.84 -7.66
CA ILE A 159 6.02 -9.17 -6.37
C ILE A 159 7.34 -9.70 -5.78
N ALA A 160 7.53 -11.02 -5.75
CA ALA A 160 8.72 -11.64 -5.17
C ALA A 160 10.00 -11.29 -5.93
N GLY A 161 9.92 -11.24 -7.27
CA GLY A 161 11.04 -10.98 -8.17
C GLY A 161 11.43 -9.51 -8.32
N SER A 162 10.66 -8.58 -7.77
CA SER A 162 10.83 -7.15 -8.03
C SER A 162 11.39 -6.36 -6.83
N TRP A 163 12.03 -5.24 -7.15
CA TRP A 163 12.53 -4.30 -6.17
C TRP A 163 11.50 -3.21 -5.87
N LEU A 164 11.00 -3.19 -4.63
CA LEU A 164 9.97 -2.27 -4.15
C LEU A 164 8.73 -2.26 -5.06
N PRO A 165 8.03 -3.40 -5.22
CA PRO A 165 6.92 -3.51 -6.16
C PRO A 165 5.85 -2.44 -5.90
N ALA A 166 5.46 -1.74 -6.97
CA ALA A 166 4.30 -0.88 -6.94
C ALA A 166 3.00 -1.70 -6.80
N PRO A 167 2.01 -1.22 -6.02
CA PRO A 167 0.71 -1.88 -5.89
C PRO A 167 -0.08 -1.87 -7.20
N ALA A 168 0.14 -0.84 -8.03
CA ALA A 168 -0.34 -0.74 -9.39
C ALA A 168 0.61 0.16 -10.18
N SER A 169 0.86 -0.13 -11.45
CA SER A 169 1.69 0.70 -12.33
C SER A 169 0.97 1.04 -13.63
N SER A 170 1.17 2.26 -14.10
CA SER A 170 0.58 2.77 -15.34
C SER A 170 1.58 2.56 -16.47
N GLY A 171 1.51 1.42 -17.15
CA GLY A 171 2.37 1.15 -18.30
C GLY A 171 1.78 1.74 -19.58
N LEU A 172 2.52 2.57 -20.29
CA LEU A 172 2.24 2.80 -21.71
C LEU A 172 2.80 1.60 -22.49
N LEU A 173 1.95 0.60 -22.72
CA LEU A 173 2.06 -0.47 -23.74
C LEU A 173 3.48 -0.74 -24.30
N VAL A 174 4.44 -1.19 -23.47
CA VAL A 174 5.71 -1.74 -23.96
C VAL A 174 6.19 -2.88 -23.04
N PHE A 175 6.06 -4.12 -23.54
CA PHE A 175 7.00 -5.26 -23.56
C PHE A 175 8.04 -5.54 -22.45
N VAL A 176 8.04 -4.86 -21.30
CA VAL A 176 8.92 -5.19 -20.17
C VAL A 176 8.04 -5.61 -19.00
N GLY A 177 7.82 -6.93 -18.88
CA GLY A 177 7.04 -7.52 -17.78
C GLY A 177 7.70 -7.26 -16.42
N GLY A 178 6.86 -6.98 -15.41
CA GLY A 178 7.25 -6.76 -14.02
C GLY A 178 6.72 -5.46 -13.42
N PRO A 179 6.53 -5.38 -12.08
CA PRO A 179 6.07 -4.16 -11.44
C PRO A 179 7.17 -3.09 -11.39
N ASP A 180 6.78 -1.84 -11.61
CA ASP A 180 7.65 -0.69 -11.44
C ASP A 180 8.05 -0.48 -9.97
N THR A 181 9.13 0.26 -9.75
CA THR A 181 9.49 0.75 -8.42
C THR A 181 8.38 1.63 -7.86
N PHE A 182 7.97 1.35 -6.63
CA PHE A 182 6.91 2.08 -5.94
C PHE A 182 7.35 3.51 -5.56
N LEU A 183 6.97 4.48 -6.39
CA LEU A 183 7.39 5.89 -6.27
C LEU A 183 7.07 6.52 -4.91
N HIS A 184 5.82 6.37 -4.42
CA HIS A 184 5.42 6.95 -3.13
C HIS A 184 6.26 6.40 -1.96
N LEU A 185 6.54 5.09 -1.97
CA LEU A 185 7.41 4.47 -0.98
C LEU A 185 8.83 5.05 -1.06
N ALA A 186 9.40 5.16 -2.26
CA ALA A 186 10.75 5.66 -2.45
C ALA A 186 10.91 7.13 -2.04
N TRP A 187 9.99 8.01 -2.47
CA TRP A 187 9.97 9.42 -2.08
C TRP A 187 9.82 9.60 -0.57
N SER A 188 8.83 8.94 0.03
CA SER A 188 8.60 9.08 1.46
C SER A 188 9.69 8.42 2.32
N ALA A 189 10.45 7.46 1.79
CA ALA A 189 11.65 6.95 2.47
C ALA A 189 12.72 8.05 2.60
N ILE A 190 12.95 8.83 1.53
CA ILE A 190 13.87 9.97 1.54
C ILE A 190 13.31 11.12 2.38
N GLY A 191 12.02 11.43 2.27
CA GLY A 191 11.34 12.41 3.12
C GLY A 191 11.44 12.05 4.61
N GLY A 192 11.24 10.77 4.94
CA GLY A 192 11.44 10.21 6.27
C GLY A 192 12.86 10.39 6.78
N LEU A 193 13.88 10.02 5.97
CA LEU A 193 15.28 10.30 6.27
C LEU A 193 15.51 11.79 6.54
N GLY A 194 14.91 12.68 5.74
CA GLY A 194 14.93 14.12 5.92
C GLY A 194 14.40 14.56 7.29
N VAL A 195 13.26 14.02 7.74
CA VAL A 195 12.75 14.24 9.10
C VAL A 195 13.74 13.76 10.16
N GLY A 196 14.35 12.60 9.97
CA GLY A 196 15.38 12.07 10.87
C GLY A 196 16.58 13.01 10.98
N VAL A 197 17.08 13.53 9.86
CA VAL A 197 18.19 14.51 9.80
C VAL A 197 17.79 15.83 10.47
N LEU A 198 16.59 16.32 10.21
CA LEU A 198 16.07 17.56 10.82
C LEU A 198 15.98 17.45 12.35
N LEU A 199 15.50 16.32 12.86
CA LEU A 199 15.24 16.13 14.29
C LEU A 199 16.49 15.71 15.08
N ARG A 200 17.35 14.89 14.48
CA ARG A 200 18.57 14.37 15.13
C ARG A 200 19.81 15.23 14.85
N GLY A 201 19.88 15.91 13.71
CA GLY A 201 21.06 16.68 13.28
C GLY A 201 21.43 17.84 14.22
N ARG A 202 22.65 18.35 14.07
CA ARG A 202 23.18 19.51 14.82
C ARG A 202 23.62 20.61 13.85
N GLY A 203 23.44 21.88 14.26
CA GLY A 203 23.85 23.04 13.45
C GLY A 203 23.25 23.05 12.04
N LEU A 204 24.05 23.45 11.06
CA LEU A 204 23.66 23.56 9.65
C LEU A 204 23.32 22.22 9.00
N ALA A 205 23.82 21.10 9.50
CA ALA A 205 23.49 19.78 8.96
C ALA A 205 21.97 19.46 9.04
N ARG A 206 21.23 20.14 9.92
CA ARG A 206 19.77 20.01 10.01
C ARG A 206 19.05 20.52 8.76
N VAL A 207 19.66 21.44 8.01
CA VAL A 207 19.10 22.04 6.79
C VAL A 207 18.96 21.00 5.68
N ALA A 208 19.82 19.98 5.65
CA ALA A 208 19.68 18.86 4.71
C ALA A 208 18.35 18.10 4.89
N GLY A 209 17.73 18.16 6.07
CA GLY A 209 16.43 17.53 6.33
C GLY A 209 15.29 18.15 5.51
N PRO A 210 14.98 19.44 5.68
CA PRO A 210 14.00 20.16 4.86
C PRO A 210 14.34 20.14 3.36
N LEU A 211 15.62 20.22 2.98
CA LEU A 211 16.02 20.13 1.58
C LEU A 211 15.64 18.79 0.95
N ALA A 212 15.77 17.67 1.69
CA ALA A 212 15.33 16.37 1.20
C ALA A 212 13.79 16.31 1.01
N ILE A 213 13.01 16.95 1.89
CA ILE A 213 11.54 17.02 1.76
C ILE A 213 11.13 17.88 0.55
N ILE A 214 11.79 19.03 0.36
CA ILE A 214 11.56 19.90 -0.80
C ILE A 214 11.94 19.17 -2.09
N PHE A 215 13.06 18.44 -2.09
CA PHE A 215 13.50 17.66 -3.25
C PHE A 215 12.46 16.63 -3.68
N VAL A 216 11.92 15.83 -2.74
CA VAL A 216 10.92 14.81 -3.10
C VAL A 216 9.59 15.43 -3.54
N ALA A 217 9.18 16.56 -2.94
CA ALA A 217 7.99 17.29 -3.37
C ALA A 217 8.14 17.87 -4.79
N ALA A 218 9.30 18.47 -5.09
CA ALA A 218 9.61 18.97 -6.43
C ALA A 218 9.71 17.85 -7.46
N GLN A 219 10.27 16.69 -7.07
CA GLN A 219 10.35 15.54 -7.94
C GLN A 219 8.97 14.97 -8.25
N HIS A 220 8.10 14.85 -7.25
CA HIS A 220 6.71 14.44 -7.43
C HIS A 220 5.96 15.44 -8.33
N ALA A 221 6.13 16.75 -8.11
CA ALA A 221 5.55 17.77 -8.97
C ALA A 221 6.01 17.67 -10.43
N ALA A 222 7.29 17.40 -10.67
CA ALA A 222 7.81 17.21 -12.02
C ALA A 222 7.21 15.98 -12.71
N VAL A 223 7.02 14.86 -12.00
CA VAL A 223 6.37 13.66 -12.54
C VAL A 223 4.89 13.94 -12.87
N ASN A 224 4.17 14.64 -12.00
CA ASN A 224 2.78 15.00 -12.27
C ASN A 224 2.66 15.98 -13.44
N TYR A 225 3.59 16.93 -13.56
CA TYR A 225 3.66 17.85 -14.71
C TYR A 225 3.86 17.08 -16.01
N ASP A 226 4.75 16.07 -15.99
CA ASP A 226 5.05 15.24 -17.15
C ASP A 226 3.84 14.45 -17.65
N LEU A 227 3.00 13.99 -16.71
CA LEU A 227 1.77 13.24 -16.98
C LEU A 227 0.58 14.14 -17.39
N ALA A 228 0.51 15.37 -16.88
CA ALA A 228 -0.67 16.24 -17.06
C ALA A 228 -0.69 17.01 -18.40
N LEU A 229 0.46 17.24 -19.04
CA LEU A 229 0.57 18.14 -20.21
C LEU A 229 1.22 17.44 -21.42
N LEU A 230 0.42 17.11 -22.44
CA LEU A 230 0.91 16.59 -23.73
C LEU A 230 1.34 17.74 -24.66
N GLY A 231 2.46 17.58 -25.39
CA GLY A 231 2.94 18.59 -26.37
C GLY A 231 3.80 19.72 -25.78
N LYS A 232 4.71 19.37 -24.86
CA LYS A 232 5.50 20.29 -24.02
C LYS A 232 6.45 21.19 -24.83
N THR A 233 6.36 22.51 -24.62
CA THR A 233 7.43 23.48 -24.90
C THR A 233 7.39 24.60 -23.85
N GLY A 234 8.55 25.02 -23.32
CA GLY A 234 8.66 26.20 -22.45
C GLY A 234 9.36 26.00 -21.11
N PHE A 235 9.22 26.99 -20.23
CA PHE A 235 9.96 27.09 -18.96
C PHE A 235 9.67 25.96 -17.96
N GLY A 236 8.44 25.47 -17.90
CA GLY A 236 8.05 24.35 -17.03
C GLY A 236 8.80 23.04 -17.36
N ASP A 237 9.04 22.79 -18.65
CA ASP A 237 9.77 21.61 -19.11
C ASP A 237 11.25 21.68 -18.72
N ALA A 238 11.86 22.86 -18.87
CA ALA A 238 13.23 23.12 -18.42
C ALA A 238 13.40 22.94 -16.90
N LEU A 239 12.40 23.35 -16.10
CA LEU A 239 12.41 23.15 -14.64
C LEU A 239 12.20 21.70 -14.23
N ALA A 240 11.34 20.95 -14.93
CA ALA A 240 11.03 19.55 -14.62
C ALA A 240 12.15 18.58 -15.04
N ALA A 241 12.87 18.89 -16.12
CA ALA A 241 13.91 18.03 -16.72
C ALA A 241 14.91 17.41 -15.72
N PRO A 242 15.58 18.15 -14.81
CA PRO A 242 16.53 17.55 -13.87
C PRO A 242 15.87 16.54 -12.92
N PHE A 243 14.62 16.79 -12.50
CA PHE A 243 13.89 15.89 -11.61
C PHE A 243 13.40 14.64 -12.33
N LEU A 244 12.97 14.77 -13.59
CA LEU A 244 12.61 13.63 -14.45
C LEU A 244 13.83 12.75 -14.77
N ALA A 245 14.99 13.36 -15.00
CA ALA A 245 16.25 12.63 -15.13
C ALA A 245 16.59 11.87 -13.85
N ALA A 246 16.45 12.50 -12.68
CA ALA A 246 16.64 11.85 -11.38
C ALA A 246 15.61 10.75 -11.10
N ASN A 247 14.40 10.83 -11.67
CA ASN A 247 13.37 9.80 -11.52
C ASN A 247 13.80 8.44 -12.08
N ARG A 248 14.67 8.42 -13.10
CA ARG A 248 15.26 7.16 -13.63
C ARG A 248 16.13 6.42 -12.62
N LEU A 249 16.61 7.12 -11.59
CA LEU A 249 17.43 6.57 -10.52
C LEU A 249 16.64 6.39 -9.21
N LEU A 250 15.32 6.58 -9.23
CA LEU A 250 14.52 6.54 -8.00
C LEU A 250 14.60 5.21 -7.28
N TRP A 251 14.73 4.11 -8.03
CA TRP A 251 14.92 2.76 -7.49
C TRP A 251 16.17 2.64 -6.61
N LEU A 252 17.22 3.42 -6.86
CA LEU A 252 18.45 3.44 -6.04
C LEU A 252 18.33 4.32 -4.79
N LEU A 253 17.46 5.34 -4.80
CA LEU A 253 17.45 6.34 -3.73
C LEU A 253 17.21 5.73 -2.34
N PRO A 254 16.26 4.80 -2.11
CA PRO A 254 16.10 4.18 -0.80
C PRO A 254 17.34 3.40 -0.35
N LEU A 255 18.08 2.77 -1.26
CA LEU A 255 19.34 2.08 -0.96
C LEU A 255 20.44 3.05 -0.55
N LEU A 256 20.61 4.14 -1.30
CA LEU A 256 21.54 5.22 -0.97
C LEU A 256 21.20 5.82 0.41
N GLY A 257 19.91 6.09 0.64
CA GLY A 257 19.41 6.57 1.93
C GLY A 257 19.70 5.60 3.07
N LEU A 258 19.51 4.29 2.86
CA LEU A 258 19.83 3.25 3.84
C LEU A 258 21.33 3.16 4.13
N MET A 259 22.19 3.33 3.12
CA MET A 259 23.64 3.37 3.31
C MET A 259 24.07 4.58 4.14
N ILE A 260 23.55 5.76 3.81
CA ILE A 260 23.82 7.00 4.56
C ILE A 260 23.31 6.86 6.01
N ALA A 261 22.04 6.47 6.18
CA ALA A 261 21.43 6.28 7.48
C ALA A 261 22.19 5.25 8.32
N GLY A 262 22.54 4.11 7.70
CA GLY A 262 23.24 3.01 8.34
C GLY A 262 24.67 3.36 8.74
N PHE A 263 25.37 4.17 7.95
CA PHE A 263 26.69 4.69 8.33
C PHE A 263 26.62 5.48 9.65
N PHE A 264 25.68 6.41 9.77
CA PHE A 264 25.52 7.20 10.99
C PHE A 264 25.02 6.38 12.18
N ASP A 265 24.06 5.48 11.95
CA ASP A 265 23.52 4.65 13.02
C ASP A 265 24.55 3.63 13.53
N ARG A 266 25.34 3.01 12.64
CA ARG A 266 26.46 2.14 13.03
C ARG A 266 27.51 2.90 13.83
N ARG A 267 27.86 4.12 13.42
CA ARG A 267 28.78 5.00 14.19
C ARG A 267 28.25 5.25 15.61
N ASP A 268 26.96 5.51 15.77
CA ASP A 268 26.33 5.70 17.09
C ASP A 268 26.36 4.39 17.91
N VAL A 269 26.14 3.23 17.28
CA VAL A 269 26.23 1.91 17.94
C VAL A 269 27.65 1.54 18.36
N THR A 270 28.66 1.75 17.51
CA THR A 270 30.07 1.41 17.82
C THR A 270 30.61 2.25 18.97
N ARG A 271 30.15 3.50 19.12
CA ARG A 271 30.52 4.38 20.23
C ARG A 271 30.06 3.89 21.60
N LEU A 272 29.05 3.03 21.65
CA LEU A 272 28.61 2.39 22.90
C LEU A 272 29.63 1.36 23.42
N GLY A 273 30.58 0.92 22.58
CA GLY A 273 31.67 0.03 22.95
C GLY A 273 31.21 -1.38 23.37
N THR A 274 32.09 -2.08 24.11
CA THR A 274 31.88 -3.44 24.63
C THR A 274 30.98 -3.50 25.87
N ALA A 275 30.55 -2.34 26.40
CA ALA A 275 29.83 -2.24 27.68
C ALA A 275 28.51 -3.03 27.74
N LEU A 276 27.92 -3.37 26.58
CA LEU A 276 26.73 -4.21 26.47
C LEU A 276 26.89 -5.20 25.31
N PRO A 277 27.24 -6.47 25.57
CA PRO A 277 27.45 -7.48 24.53
C PRO A 277 26.15 -7.86 23.82
N ALA A 278 26.29 -8.34 22.58
CA ALA A 278 25.17 -8.87 21.80
C ALA A 278 24.51 -10.08 22.50
N ALA A 279 23.24 -10.35 22.19
CA ALA A 279 22.63 -11.61 22.59
C ALA A 279 23.42 -12.77 21.92
N PRO A 280 23.65 -13.89 22.63
CA PRO A 280 24.27 -15.07 22.02
C PRO A 280 23.44 -15.52 20.81
N SER A 281 24.09 -15.75 19.67
CA SER A 281 23.43 -16.23 18.45
C SER A 281 22.73 -17.57 18.68
N GLU A 282 23.35 -18.46 19.46
CA GLU A 282 22.82 -19.76 19.83
C GLU A 282 21.48 -19.66 20.56
N PHE A 283 21.31 -18.65 21.43
CA PHE A 283 20.07 -18.46 22.17
C PHE A 283 18.86 -18.34 21.23
N ALA A 284 19.00 -17.62 20.11
CA ALA A 284 17.91 -17.39 19.16
C ALA A 284 17.38 -18.69 18.52
N LEU A 285 18.15 -19.79 18.55
CA LEU A 285 17.81 -21.07 17.95
C LEU A 285 17.34 -22.12 18.97
N LEU A 286 17.44 -21.86 20.28
CA LEU A 286 17.19 -22.87 21.33
C LEU A 286 15.72 -23.28 21.47
N GLY A 287 14.80 -22.36 21.18
CA GLY A 287 13.37 -22.54 21.39
C GLY A 287 12.59 -21.67 20.43
N LEU A 288 12.75 -21.93 19.13
CA LEU A 288 12.02 -21.22 18.08
C LEU A 288 10.50 -21.41 18.23
N PRO A 289 9.69 -20.41 17.85
CA PRO A 289 10.08 -19.07 17.37
C PRO A 289 10.36 -18.06 18.52
N TRP A 290 10.15 -18.45 19.78
CA TRP A 290 10.07 -17.52 20.91
C TRP A 290 11.40 -16.91 21.31
N THR A 291 12.44 -17.73 21.39
CA THR A 291 13.81 -17.29 21.70
C THR A 291 14.34 -16.29 20.66
N LEU A 292 14.01 -16.48 19.38
CA LEU A 292 14.28 -15.51 18.31
C LEU A 292 13.58 -14.17 18.56
N LEU A 293 12.29 -14.17 18.89
CA LEU A 293 11.54 -12.92 19.17
C LEU A 293 12.13 -12.15 20.37
N VAL A 294 12.60 -12.86 21.40
CA VAL A 294 13.30 -12.27 22.55
C VAL A 294 14.65 -11.69 22.12
N ALA A 295 15.45 -12.42 21.35
CA ALA A 295 16.74 -11.94 20.83
C ALA A 295 16.59 -10.69 19.94
N LEU A 296 15.56 -10.65 19.10
CA LEU A 296 15.21 -9.49 18.28
C LEU A 296 14.78 -8.29 19.15
N ARG A 297 13.98 -8.51 20.20
CA ARG A 297 13.62 -7.46 21.18
C ARG A 297 14.87 -6.89 21.84
N PHE A 298 15.77 -7.75 22.33
CA PHE A 298 17.01 -7.35 22.97
C PHE A 298 17.87 -6.50 22.04
N SER A 299 18.07 -6.97 20.80
CA SER A 299 18.89 -6.29 19.80
C SER A 299 18.36 -4.90 19.45
N ARG A 300 17.03 -4.76 19.29
CA ARG A 300 16.37 -3.47 19.05
C ARG A 300 16.55 -2.51 20.22
N LEU A 301 16.31 -2.98 21.45
CA LEU A 301 16.45 -2.16 22.66
C LEU A 301 17.89 -1.69 22.86
N ARG A 302 18.87 -2.54 22.54
CA ARG A 302 20.30 -2.18 22.55
C ARG A 302 20.62 -1.06 21.55
N ARG A 303 20.06 -1.12 20.33
CA ARG A 303 20.22 -0.06 19.30
C ARG A 303 19.59 1.25 19.78
N SER A 304 18.36 1.21 20.28
CA SER A 304 17.69 2.39 20.84
C SER A 304 18.46 3.03 21.99
N LEU A 305 19.08 2.22 22.86
CA LEU A 305 19.96 2.72 23.91
C LEU A 305 21.24 3.37 23.36
N ALA A 306 21.82 2.83 22.30
CA ALA A 306 22.97 3.45 21.63
C ALA A 306 22.63 4.81 21.03
N TYR A 307 21.49 4.92 20.35
CA TYR A 307 21.02 6.19 19.80
C TYR A 307 20.75 7.21 20.90
N ALA A 308 20.13 6.77 22.01
CA ALA A 308 19.85 7.60 23.15
C ALA A 308 21.14 8.10 23.82
N ARG A 309 22.12 7.23 24.09
CA ARG A 309 23.40 7.61 24.71
C ARG A 309 24.26 8.51 23.84
N ALA A 310 24.24 8.31 22.52
CA ALA A 310 25.04 9.12 21.62
C ALA A 310 24.63 10.61 21.62
N ARG A 311 23.41 10.94 22.07
CA ARG A 311 22.84 12.29 21.92
C ARG A 311 22.07 12.84 23.12
N GLY A 312 21.58 12.00 24.04
CA GLY A 312 20.74 12.37 25.17
C GLY A 312 21.51 12.48 26.50
N PRO A 313 20.95 13.19 27.49
CA PRO A 313 21.52 13.30 28.83
C PRO A 313 21.39 11.98 29.60
N GLU A 314 22.39 11.66 30.44
CA GLU A 314 22.54 10.36 31.12
C GLU A 314 21.28 9.86 31.89
N PRO A 315 20.53 10.71 32.63
CA PRO A 315 19.35 10.27 33.40
C PRO A 315 18.24 9.65 32.54
N SER A 316 18.12 10.10 31.29
CA SER A 316 17.10 9.59 30.35
C SER A 316 17.39 8.16 29.85
N THR A 317 18.62 7.67 30.07
CA THR A 317 19.07 6.36 29.58
C THR A 317 19.05 5.27 30.65
N ALA A 318 18.97 5.63 31.93
CA ALA A 318 19.04 4.70 33.06
C ALA A 318 17.90 3.67 33.07
N ALA A 319 16.66 4.12 32.89
CA ALA A 319 15.49 3.24 32.84
C ALA A 319 15.53 2.29 31.62
N LEU A 320 16.07 2.76 30.49
CA LEU A 320 16.23 1.96 29.28
C LEU A 320 17.35 0.91 29.44
N TYR A 321 18.44 1.30 30.10
CA TYR A 321 19.54 0.39 30.49
C TYR A 321 19.04 -0.70 31.44
N HIS A 322 18.28 -0.36 32.49
CA HIS A 322 17.70 -1.33 33.42
C HIS A 322 16.80 -2.34 32.70
N ALA A 323 15.94 -1.88 31.79
CA ALA A 323 15.10 -2.75 30.98
C ALA A 323 15.93 -3.71 30.11
N LEU A 324 17.03 -3.23 29.51
CA LEU A 324 17.94 -4.05 28.72
C LEU A 324 18.70 -5.08 29.58
N ALA A 325 19.24 -4.67 30.73
CA ALA A 325 19.93 -5.54 31.68
C ALA A 325 19.00 -6.65 32.20
N THR A 326 17.74 -6.33 32.45
CA THR A 326 16.72 -7.31 32.85
C THR A 326 16.52 -8.38 31.76
N ILE A 327 16.36 -7.97 30.50
CA ILE A 327 16.22 -8.92 29.38
C ILE A 327 17.50 -9.75 29.22
N ARG A 328 18.68 -9.14 29.36
CA ARG A 328 19.96 -9.85 29.27
C ARG A 328 20.07 -10.95 30.32
N TRP A 329 19.81 -10.60 31.58
CA TRP A 329 19.84 -11.54 32.68
C TRP A 329 18.87 -12.72 32.48
N LEU A 330 17.71 -12.46 31.88
CA LEU A 330 16.75 -13.50 31.52
C LEU A 330 17.26 -14.41 30.39
N ILE A 331 17.91 -13.84 29.37
CA ILE A 331 18.56 -14.62 28.29
C ILE A 331 19.63 -15.53 28.88
N ASP A 332 20.49 -15.00 29.75
CA ASP A 332 21.58 -15.77 30.36
C ASP A 332 21.03 -16.90 31.26
N ARG A 333 19.92 -16.67 31.97
CA ARG A 333 19.24 -17.72 32.76
C ARG A 333 18.53 -18.78 31.92
N ALA A 334 18.16 -18.47 30.68
CA ALA A 334 17.42 -19.37 29.80
C ALA A 334 18.27 -19.84 28.59
N ASN A 335 19.60 -19.80 28.73
CA ASN A 335 20.57 -20.07 27.66
C ASN A 335 20.80 -21.56 27.34
N SER A 336 19.98 -22.46 27.88
CA SER A 336 19.99 -23.89 27.55
C SER A 336 18.58 -24.39 27.32
N ARG A 337 18.42 -25.47 26.53
CA ARG A 337 17.10 -26.08 26.29
C ARG A 337 16.41 -26.49 27.59
N THR A 338 17.16 -27.05 28.54
CA THR A 338 16.64 -27.45 29.84
C THR A 338 16.21 -26.22 30.64
N ALA A 339 17.03 -25.17 30.71
CA ALA A 339 16.68 -23.96 31.45
C ALA A 339 15.50 -23.21 30.82
N TRP A 340 15.42 -23.13 29.49
CA TRP A 340 14.29 -22.53 28.77
C TRP A 340 12.97 -23.27 29.05
N ARG A 341 12.98 -24.60 29.05
CA ARG A 341 11.80 -25.44 29.36
C ARG A 341 11.31 -25.34 30.81
N HIS A 342 12.16 -24.86 31.71
CA HIS A 342 11.84 -24.68 33.12
C HIS A 342 11.75 -23.19 33.53
N ALA A 343 11.96 -22.26 32.59
CA ALA A 343 11.92 -20.83 32.84
C ALA A 343 10.50 -20.40 33.27
N PRO A 344 10.34 -19.81 34.47
CA PRO A 344 9.03 -19.39 34.97
C PRO A 344 8.35 -18.43 33.99
N GLY A 345 7.17 -18.81 33.51
CA GLY A 345 6.39 -18.05 32.53
C GLY A 345 6.52 -18.49 31.07
N LEU A 346 7.45 -19.39 30.76
CA LEU A 346 7.62 -20.00 29.43
C LEU A 346 7.32 -21.50 29.42
N ASN A 347 7.08 -22.10 30.60
CA ASN A 347 6.70 -23.51 30.80
C ASN A 347 5.27 -23.85 30.34
N GLY A 348 4.81 -23.26 29.25
CA GLY A 348 3.51 -23.54 28.66
C GLY A 348 3.62 -23.58 27.15
N ASP A 349 2.50 -23.88 26.52
CA ASP A 349 2.30 -23.73 25.07
C ASP A 349 1.73 -22.30 24.84
N PRO A 350 2.57 -21.24 24.73
CA PRO A 350 2.12 -19.87 24.54
C PRO A 350 1.12 -19.67 23.38
N PRO A 351 1.22 -20.35 22.22
CA PRO A 351 0.22 -20.20 21.17
C PRO A 351 -1.13 -20.77 21.63
N ARG A 352 -1.18 -21.93 22.29
CA ARG A 352 -2.43 -22.48 22.83
C ARG A 352 -3.07 -21.56 23.86
N ARG A 353 -2.28 -20.97 24.76
CA ARG A 353 -2.79 -20.00 25.75
C ARG A 353 -3.32 -18.73 25.10
N LEU A 354 -2.64 -18.20 24.08
CA LEU A 354 -3.07 -17.03 23.33
C LEU A 354 -4.34 -17.32 22.53
N ILE A 355 -4.39 -18.45 21.81
CA ILE A 355 -5.56 -18.88 21.05
C ILE A 355 -6.74 -19.08 21.99
N THR A 356 -6.53 -19.73 23.13
CA THR A 356 -7.59 -19.92 24.14
C THR A 356 -8.05 -18.58 24.69
N ALA A 357 -7.15 -17.65 25.00
CA ALA A 357 -7.51 -16.30 25.43
C ALA A 357 -8.25 -15.52 24.34
N ALA A 358 -7.87 -15.69 23.06
CA ALA A 358 -8.52 -15.02 21.93
C ALA A 358 -9.93 -15.56 21.70
N VAL A 359 -10.08 -16.89 21.66
CA VAL A 359 -11.37 -17.59 21.50
C VAL A 359 -12.32 -17.28 22.65
N ARG A 360 -11.81 -17.15 23.88
CA ARG A 360 -12.64 -16.79 25.04
C ARG A 360 -12.96 -15.29 25.14
N ASN A 361 -12.29 -14.45 24.35
CA ASN A 361 -12.49 -13.01 24.39
C ASN A 361 -13.55 -12.59 23.36
N TRP A 362 -14.75 -12.26 23.85
CA TRP A 362 -15.87 -11.80 23.01
C TRP A 362 -15.51 -10.59 22.13
N GLN A 363 -14.58 -9.73 22.57
CA GLN A 363 -14.14 -8.56 21.80
C GLN A 363 -13.44 -8.96 20.49
N VAL A 364 -12.77 -10.11 20.47
CA VAL A 364 -12.13 -10.65 19.26
C VAL A 364 -13.19 -11.08 18.26
N TRP A 365 -14.27 -11.73 18.71
CA TRP A 365 -15.36 -12.15 17.84
C TRP A 365 -16.15 -10.99 17.27
N VAL A 366 -16.41 -9.95 18.07
CA VAL A 366 -17.04 -8.71 17.55
C VAL A 366 -16.14 -8.04 16.53
N TRP A 367 -14.84 -7.93 16.80
CA TRP A 367 -13.87 -7.37 15.86
C TRP A 367 -13.79 -8.18 14.55
N LEU A 368 -13.73 -9.51 14.62
CA LEU A 368 -13.74 -10.40 13.44
C LEU A 368 -15.06 -10.29 12.66
N GLY A 369 -16.19 -10.25 13.35
CA GLY A 369 -17.51 -10.11 12.73
C GLY A 369 -17.63 -8.79 11.98
N LEU A 370 -17.20 -7.68 12.60
CA LEU A 370 -17.22 -6.37 11.97
C LEU A 370 -16.33 -6.28 10.73
N LEU A 371 -15.20 -7.00 10.70
CA LEU A 371 -14.26 -7.03 9.57
C LEU A 371 -14.73 -7.86 8.37
N LEU A 372 -15.74 -8.73 8.55
CA LEU A 372 -16.17 -9.68 7.54
C LEU A 372 -16.51 -9.03 6.19
N PRO A 373 -17.27 -7.90 6.12
CA PRO A 373 -17.57 -7.27 4.83
C PRO A 373 -16.30 -6.79 4.09
N SER A 374 -15.30 -6.30 4.82
CA SER A 374 -14.02 -5.90 4.23
C SER A 374 -13.24 -7.05 3.64
N LEU A 375 -13.21 -8.18 4.35
CA LEU A 375 -12.57 -9.40 3.87
C LEU A 375 -13.29 -9.94 2.64
N LEU A 376 -14.62 -10.01 2.67
CA LEU A 376 -15.39 -10.49 1.53
C LEU A 376 -15.24 -9.59 0.30
N TYR A 377 -15.21 -8.27 0.48
CA TYR A 377 -15.13 -7.34 -0.64
C TYR A 377 -13.73 -7.27 -1.27
N PHE A 378 -12.68 -7.13 -0.45
CA PHE A 378 -11.31 -6.91 -0.96
C PHE A 378 -10.54 -8.20 -1.19
N VAL A 379 -10.74 -9.22 -0.35
CA VAL A 379 -10.02 -10.50 -0.48
C VAL A 379 -10.82 -11.42 -1.38
N ALA A 380 -12.00 -11.85 -0.94
CA ALA A 380 -12.77 -12.83 -1.70
C ALA A 380 -13.26 -12.25 -3.03
N GLY A 381 -13.80 -11.04 -3.06
CA GLY A 381 -14.34 -10.39 -4.26
C GLY A 381 -13.31 -9.66 -5.11
N GLY A 382 -12.06 -9.55 -4.63
CA GLY A 382 -11.01 -8.82 -5.33
C GLY A 382 -10.39 -9.58 -6.52
N PHE A 383 -10.91 -10.75 -6.89
CA PHE A 383 -10.44 -11.54 -8.03
C PHE A 383 -11.46 -11.49 -9.18
N PRO A 384 -11.01 -11.57 -10.45
CA PRO A 384 -11.92 -11.57 -11.59
C PRO A 384 -13.02 -12.64 -11.51
N ALA A 385 -12.64 -13.87 -11.13
CA ALA A 385 -13.54 -15.02 -11.00
C ALA A 385 -14.65 -14.82 -9.94
N THR A 386 -14.44 -13.94 -8.97
CA THR A 386 -15.34 -13.70 -7.84
C THR A 386 -15.83 -12.25 -7.80
N ALA A 387 -15.65 -11.48 -8.86
CA ALA A 387 -16.07 -10.08 -8.94
C ALA A 387 -17.59 -9.89 -8.77
N SER A 388 -18.38 -10.93 -9.03
CA SER A 388 -19.82 -10.97 -8.71
C SER A 388 -20.11 -10.76 -7.22
N LEU A 389 -19.18 -11.11 -6.32
CA LEU A 389 -19.31 -10.86 -4.89
C LEU A 389 -19.24 -9.36 -4.55
N GLN A 390 -18.35 -8.61 -5.22
CA GLN A 390 -18.31 -7.14 -5.07
C GLN A 390 -19.62 -6.52 -5.57
N LYS A 391 -20.11 -6.99 -6.73
CA LYS A 391 -21.42 -6.60 -7.30
C LYS A 391 -22.57 -6.83 -6.31
N ALA A 392 -22.60 -8.01 -5.69
CA ALA A 392 -23.61 -8.36 -4.69
C ALA A 392 -23.52 -7.47 -3.45
N LEU A 393 -22.35 -7.33 -2.84
CA LEU A 393 -22.17 -6.55 -1.61
C LEU A 393 -22.55 -5.07 -1.77
N ALA A 394 -22.30 -4.49 -2.94
CA ALA A 394 -22.68 -3.11 -3.26
C ALA A 394 -24.05 -3.01 -3.97
N SER A 395 -24.85 -4.07 -3.99
CA SER A 395 -26.23 -4.01 -4.47
C SER A 395 -27.13 -3.21 -3.51
N PRO A 396 -28.23 -2.60 -4.00
CA PRO A 396 -29.20 -1.93 -3.14
C PRO A 396 -29.80 -2.84 -2.06
N ALA A 397 -29.92 -4.14 -2.33
CA ALA A 397 -30.48 -5.12 -1.40
C ALA A 397 -29.57 -5.39 -0.18
N LEU A 398 -28.25 -5.27 -0.36
CA LEU A 398 -27.25 -5.53 0.69
C LEU A 398 -26.61 -4.24 1.24
N SER A 399 -26.91 -3.08 0.65
CA SER A 399 -26.36 -1.78 1.09
C SER A 399 -26.72 -1.44 2.54
N TRP A 400 -27.93 -1.81 3.00
CA TRP A 400 -28.36 -1.59 4.37
C TRP A 400 -27.53 -2.38 5.39
N LEU A 401 -27.09 -3.60 5.04
CA LEU A 401 -26.18 -4.38 5.89
C LEU A 401 -24.84 -3.67 6.02
N LEU A 402 -24.29 -3.18 4.91
CA LEU A 402 -23.05 -2.40 4.92
C LEU A 402 -23.17 -1.12 5.77
N ILE A 403 -24.33 -0.46 5.78
CA ILE A 403 -24.59 0.68 6.68
C ILE A 403 -24.51 0.24 8.15
N VAL A 404 -25.15 -0.88 8.51
CA VAL A 404 -25.10 -1.41 9.89
C VAL A 404 -23.67 -1.76 10.31
N PHE A 405 -22.93 -2.46 9.44
CA PHE A 405 -21.53 -2.80 9.68
C PHE A 405 -20.64 -1.57 9.78
N LEU A 406 -20.85 -0.56 8.94
CA LEU A 406 -20.13 0.71 9.00
C LEU A 406 -20.40 1.44 10.30
N ALA A 407 -21.67 1.60 10.69
CA ALA A 407 -22.05 2.26 11.94
C ALA A 407 -21.45 1.53 13.16
N GLY A 408 -21.56 0.19 13.20
CA GLY A 408 -20.95 -0.63 14.24
C GLY A 408 -19.42 -0.51 14.27
N GLY A 409 -18.78 -0.52 13.10
CA GLY A 409 -17.34 -0.33 12.94
C GLY A 409 -16.87 1.04 13.41
N LEU A 410 -17.59 2.11 13.09
CA LEU A 410 -17.31 3.47 13.55
C LEU A 410 -17.43 3.58 15.07
N LEU A 411 -18.52 3.07 15.66
CA LEU A 411 -18.69 3.04 17.12
C LEU A 411 -17.56 2.26 17.80
N TRP A 412 -17.16 1.14 17.23
CA TRP A 412 -16.02 0.35 17.74
C TRP A 412 -14.70 1.12 17.63
N LEU A 413 -14.42 1.76 16.49
CA LEU A 413 -13.23 2.60 16.31
C LEU A 413 -13.19 3.76 17.31
N MET A 414 -14.33 4.43 17.54
CA MET A 414 -14.45 5.51 18.53
C MET A 414 -14.16 5.02 19.96
N TRP A 415 -14.75 3.87 20.33
CA TRP A 415 -14.49 3.23 21.62
C TRP A 415 -13.01 2.93 21.78
N GLN A 416 -12.40 2.20 20.83
CA GLN A 416 -10.99 1.80 20.91
C GLN A 416 -10.07 3.02 20.95
N SER A 417 -10.38 4.07 20.18
CA SER A 417 -9.62 5.32 20.20
C SER A 417 -9.66 5.98 21.59
N THR A 418 -10.82 5.98 22.25
CA THR A 418 -10.96 6.50 23.61
C THR A 418 -10.15 5.69 24.62
N VAL A 419 -10.14 4.35 24.49
CA VAL A 419 -9.30 3.47 25.31
C VAL A 419 -7.81 3.79 25.09
N HIS A 420 -7.37 3.92 23.84
CA HIS A 420 -5.98 4.25 23.50
C HIS A 420 -5.57 5.64 23.99
N LEU A 421 -6.46 6.64 23.92
CA LEU A 421 -6.23 7.96 24.49
C LEU A 421 -6.03 7.90 26.01
N ARG A 422 -6.87 7.15 26.73
CA ARG A 422 -6.74 6.96 28.19
C ARG A 422 -5.45 6.23 28.57
N LEU A 423 -4.99 5.31 27.73
CA LEU A 423 -3.76 4.54 27.95
C LEU A 423 -2.49 5.26 27.44
N LEU A 424 -2.62 6.38 26.72
CA LEU A 424 -1.50 7.09 26.14
C LEU A 424 -0.54 7.61 27.22
N SER A 425 -1.05 8.15 28.33
CA SER A 425 -0.22 8.61 29.45
C SER A 425 0.67 7.50 30.01
N LYS A 426 0.11 6.29 30.17
CA LYS A 426 0.85 5.10 30.60
C LYS A 426 1.90 4.67 29.57
N ALA A 427 1.56 4.71 28.27
CA ALA A 427 2.49 4.40 27.20
C ALA A 427 3.65 5.41 27.13
N LEU A 428 3.38 6.68 27.40
CA LEU A 428 4.37 7.74 27.49
C LEU A 428 5.30 7.58 28.69
N GLY A 429 4.80 7.06 29.81
CA GLY A 429 5.62 6.75 30.98
C GLY A 429 6.60 5.58 30.79
N GLN A 430 6.46 4.78 29.72
CA GLN A 430 7.35 3.63 29.50
C GLN A 430 8.77 4.09 29.12
N PRO A 431 9.83 3.40 29.60
CA PRO A 431 11.22 3.73 29.25
C PRO A 431 11.50 3.66 27.75
N HIS A 432 10.92 2.67 27.07
CA HIS A 432 11.06 2.46 25.64
C HIS A 432 9.94 3.17 24.86
N ALA A 433 10.32 4.01 23.91
CA ALA A 433 9.44 4.91 23.16
C ALA A 433 8.47 4.21 22.18
N GLU A 434 8.72 2.95 21.83
CA GLU A 434 7.93 2.20 20.83
C GLU A 434 6.44 2.13 21.20
N SER A 435 6.09 1.93 22.48
CA SER A 435 4.70 1.82 22.92
C SER A 435 3.93 3.12 22.68
N ALA A 436 4.52 4.25 23.08
CA ALA A 436 3.96 5.57 22.83
C ALA A 436 3.84 5.89 21.33
N THR A 437 4.85 5.51 20.55
CA THR A 437 4.87 5.68 19.09
C THR A 437 3.68 4.96 18.46
N ARG A 438 3.49 3.68 18.78
CA ARG A 438 2.40 2.87 18.27
C ARG A 438 1.04 3.44 18.66
N SER A 439 0.82 3.77 19.94
CA SER A 439 -0.46 4.34 20.39
C SER A 439 -0.83 5.60 19.62
N ARG A 440 0.14 6.47 19.30
CA ARG A 440 -0.12 7.68 18.50
C ARG A 440 -0.42 7.38 17.04
N LEU A 441 0.36 6.51 16.42
CA LEU A 441 0.12 6.09 15.04
C LEU A 441 -1.27 5.42 14.91
N GLN A 442 -1.67 4.60 15.88
CA GLN A 442 -3.03 4.05 15.94
C GLN A 442 -4.08 5.15 15.98
N LEU A 443 -3.93 6.13 16.88
CA LEU A 443 -4.86 7.26 16.99
C LEU A 443 -4.94 8.10 15.70
N MET A 444 -3.80 8.34 15.03
CA MET A 444 -3.75 9.04 13.74
C MET A 444 -4.49 8.26 12.65
N SER A 445 -4.27 6.94 12.58
CA SER A 445 -4.96 6.07 11.63
C SER A 445 -6.47 6.03 11.90
N ALA A 446 -6.89 5.92 13.15
CA ALA A 446 -8.30 5.91 13.50
C ALA A 446 -8.98 7.25 13.28
N ALA A 447 -8.31 8.37 13.54
CA ALA A 447 -8.86 9.70 13.24
C ALA A 447 -9.20 9.83 11.75
N GLY A 448 -8.28 9.45 10.87
CA GLY A 448 -8.52 9.46 9.43
C GLY A 448 -9.64 8.52 9.00
N ALA A 449 -9.66 7.29 9.53
CA ALA A 449 -10.72 6.33 9.26
C ALA A 449 -12.10 6.79 9.73
N LEU A 450 -12.20 7.43 10.91
CA LEU A 450 -13.45 7.98 11.42
C LEU A 450 -13.99 9.09 10.51
N VAL A 451 -13.12 9.98 10.03
CA VAL A 451 -13.52 11.06 9.11
C VAL A 451 -13.99 10.49 7.77
N GLY A 452 -13.20 9.60 7.15
CA GLY A 452 -13.56 8.97 5.88
C GLY A 452 -14.84 8.12 5.98
N GLY A 453 -15.01 7.41 7.10
CA GLY A 453 -16.18 6.59 7.37
C GLY A 453 -17.44 7.39 7.67
N ALA A 454 -17.32 8.48 8.43
CA ALA A 454 -18.44 9.40 8.65
C ALA A 454 -18.89 10.06 7.33
N PHE A 455 -17.94 10.42 6.47
CA PHE A 455 -18.25 10.91 5.12
C PHE A 455 -18.94 9.85 4.27
N GLY A 456 -18.44 8.60 4.25
CA GLY A 456 -19.10 7.49 3.55
C GLY A 456 -20.51 7.22 4.07
N LEU A 457 -20.71 7.27 5.40
CA LEU A 457 -22.03 7.14 6.01
C LEU A 457 -22.96 8.29 5.60
N TYR A 458 -22.46 9.53 5.58
CA TYR A 458 -23.22 10.69 5.11
C TYR A 458 -23.69 10.51 3.65
N LEU A 459 -22.81 10.06 2.76
CA LEU A 459 -23.18 9.79 1.36
C LEU A 459 -24.29 8.74 1.25
N LEU A 460 -24.21 7.66 2.04
CA LEU A 460 -25.23 6.62 2.06
C LEU A 460 -26.57 7.12 2.62
N LEU A 461 -26.55 7.87 3.71
CA LEU A 461 -27.76 8.42 4.34
C LEU A 461 -28.44 9.48 3.47
N THR A 462 -27.70 10.15 2.60
CA THR A 462 -28.23 11.11 1.61
C THR A 462 -28.66 10.47 0.30
N GLY A 463 -28.63 9.13 0.22
CA GLY A 463 -29.13 8.38 -0.93
C GLY A 463 -28.14 8.18 -2.07
N THR A 464 -26.85 8.44 -1.85
CA THR A 464 -25.81 8.19 -2.87
C THR A 464 -25.63 6.67 -3.07
N PRO A 465 -25.81 6.13 -4.29
CA PRO A 465 -25.63 4.72 -4.57
C PRO A 465 -24.19 4.24 -4.33
N MET A 466 -24.06 2.97 -3.94
CA MET A 466 -22.78 2.32 -3.63
C MET A 466 -21.76 2.32 -4.80
N TRP A 467 -22.26 2.33 -6.03
CA TRP A 467 -21.47 2.34 -7.27
C TRP A 467 -21.19 3.73 -7.81
N GLN A 468 -21.77 4.77 -7.22
CA GLN A 468 -21.49 6.13 -7.62
C GLN A 468 -20.11 6.55 -7.11
N GLN A 469 -19.41 7.35 -7.91
CA GLN A 469 -18.18 8.01 -7.50
C GLN A 469 -18.45 8.86 -6.26
N ALA A 470 -17.70 8.61 -5.19
CA ALA A 470 -17.86 9.29 -3.93
C ALA A 470 -17.45 10.77 -4.00
N ILE A 471 -16.51 11.11 -4.89
CA ILE A 471 -16.10 12.49 -5.13
C ILE A 471 -15.82 12.69 -6.63
N THR A 472 -16.58 13.60 -7.25
CA THR A 472 -16.47 13.94 -8.66
C THR A 472 -15.51 15.13 -8.84
N SER A 473 -14.19 14.91 -8.83
CA SER A 473 -13.26 15.94 -9.32
C SER A 473 -11.98 15.34 -9.93
N PHE A 474 -11.18 16.17 -10.61
CA PHE A 474 -10.20 15.72 -11.59
C PHE A 474 -8.77 16.17 -11.27
N HIS A 475 -8.02 15.41 -10.46
CA HIS A 475 -6.64 14.98 -10.77
C HIS A 475 -5.94 14.27 -9.60
N VAL A 476 -5.81 14.85 -8.39
CA VAL A 476 -5.62 13.99 -7.19
C VAL A 476 -6.95 13.36 -6.77
N LEU A 477 -8.03 14.06 -7.10
CA LEU A 477 -9.34 13.46 -7.20
C LEU A 477 -9.50 12.49 -8.38
N ALA A 478 -8.54 12.27 -9.29
CA ALA A 478 -8.69 11.16 -10.26
C ALA A 478 -8.58 9.79 -9.56
N ALA A 479 -7.86 9.72 -8.44
CA ALA A 479 -7.91 8.55 -7.58
C ALA A 479 -9.29 8.33 -6.96
N LEU A 480 -9.94 9.43 -6.58
CA LEU A 480 -11.29 9.47 -6.02
C LEU A 480 -12.41 9.41 -7.06
N ALA A 481 -12.13 9.76 -8.31
CA ALA A 481 -13.03 9.61 -9.43
C ALA A 481 -13.24 8.12 -9.73
N GLY A 482 -12.28 7.26 -9.39
CA GLY A 482 -12.51 5.81 -9.30
C GLY A 482 -13.15 5.38 -7.97
N ALA A 483 -13.01 6.15 -6.89
CA ALA A 483 -13.48 5.73 -5.58
C ALA A 483 -15.01 5.73 -5.51
N ILE A 484 -15.60 4.55 -5.65
CA ILE A 484 -17.02 4.38 -5.39
C ILE A 484 -17.30 4.35 -3.88
N VAL A 485 -18.52 4.73 -3.50
CA VAL A 485 -18.95 4.76 -2.08
C VAL A 485 -18.69 3.42 -1.37
N ALA A 486 -18.90 2.29 -2.05
CA ALA A 486 -18.62 0.96 -1.49
C ALA A 486 -17.16 0.80 -1.01
N VAL A 487 -16.19 1.27 -1.80
CA VAL A 487 -14.77 1.15 -1.46
C VAL A 487 -14.45 1.97 -0.20
N LEU A 488 -14.98 3.19 -0.07
CA LEU A 488 -14.75 4.03 1.11
C LEU A 488 -15.31 3.40 2.40
N VAL A 489 -16.52 2.85 2.31
CA VAL A 489 -17.22 2.19 3.43
C VAL A 489 -16.43 0.99 3.91
N VAL A 490 -16.07 0.12 2.98
CA VAL A 490 -15.38 -1.14 3.25
C VAL A 490 -13.94 -0.88 3.70
N LEU A 491 -13.29 0.15 3.18
CA LEU A 491 -11.95 0.57 3.61
C LEU A 491 -11.96 1.13 5.03
N THR A 492 -12.99 1.89 5.40
CA THR A 492 -13.20 2.37 6.78
C THR A 492 -13.28 1.19 7.74
N ILE A 493 -14.10 0.19 7.41
CA ILE A 493 -14.24 -1.02 8.23
C ILE A 493 -12.88 -1.74 8.34
N ALA A 494 -12.09 -1.79 7.26
CA ALA A 494 -10.76 -2.38 7.29
C ALA A 494 -9.79 -1.64 8.25
N ALA A 495 -10.03 -0.37 8.59
CA ALA A 495 -9.19 0.35 9.56
C ALA A 495 -9.23 -0.29 10.96
N LEU A 496 -10.24 -1.11 11.27
CA LEU A 496 -10.32 -1.90 12.49
C LEU A 496 -9.09 -2.81 12.68
N PHE A 497 -8.37 -3.20 11.62
CA PHE A 497 -7.11 -3.95 11.73
C PHE A 497 -6.03 -3.20 12.55
N THR A 498 -6.06 -1.87 12.55
CA THR A 498 -5.12 -1.04 13.31
C THR A 498 -5.44 -0.99 14.80
N MET A 499 -6.69 -1.29 15.14
CA MET A 499 -7.28 -1.22 16.47
C MET A 499 -7.67 -2.62 16.97
N PHE A 500 -6.73 -3.56 16.88
CA PHE A 500 -6.90 -4.89 17.48
C PHE A 500 -7.25 -4.73 18.97
N PRO A 501 -8.32 -5.36 19.49
CA PRO A 501 -8.79 -5.15 20.86
C PRO A 501 -7.69 -5.43 21.89
N PRO A 502 -7.07 -4.39 22.49
CA PRO A 502 -5.91 -4.58 23.35
C PRO A 502 -6.31 -5.13 24.73
N GLY A 503 -7.55 -4.83 25.15
CA GLY A 503 -8.03 -5.07 26.51
C GLY A 503 -8.27 -6.55 26.82
N GLY A 504 -8.99 -7.28 25.98
CA GLY A 504 -9.43 -8.62 26.38
C GLY A 504 -8.36 -9.73 26.32
N LEU A 505 -7.28 -9.60 25.53
CA LEU A 505 -6.16 -10.57 25.60
C LEU A 505 -5.21 -10.30 26.78
N ALA A 506 -5.03 -9.04 27.15
CA ALA A 506 -4.20 -8.65 28.30
C ALA A 506 -4.91 -8.92 29.64
N LEU A 507 -6.25 -8.89 29.67
CA LEU A 507 -7.06 -9.15 30.87
C LEU A 507 -7.52 -10.62 31.00
N ALA A 508 -7.78 -11.34 29.90
CA ALA A 508 -8.24 -12.74 29.96
C ALA A 508 -7.10 -13.77 29.94
N GLY A 509 -5.93 -13.42 29.40
CA GLY A 509 -4.73 -14.24 29.49
C GLY A 509 -3.81 -13.64 30.53
N GLY A 510 -3.56 -14.34 31.64
CA GLY A 510 -2.53 -14.02 32.64
C GLY A 510 -1.10 -14.07 32.09
N LEU A 511 -0.83 -13.41 30.96
CA LEU A 511 0.48 -13.14 30.36
C LEU A 511 1.14 -11.92 30.98
N GLY A 512 0.41 -11.15 31.80
CA GLY A 512 0.92 -10.07 32.64
C GLY A 512 1.63 -10.52 33.93
N THR A 513 1.61 -11.83 34.24
CA THR A 513 2.33 -12.39 35.42
C THR A 513 3.66 -13.03 35.07
N LEU A 514 4.10 -12.96 33.80
CA LEU A 514 5.44 -13.37 33.42
C LEU A 514 6.45 -12.33 33.88
N ALA A 515 7.65 -12.76 34.29
CA ALA A 515 8.76 -11.85 34.61
C ALA A 515 8.82 -10.76 33.51
N PRO A 516 8.71 -9.44 33.84
CA PRO A 516 8.44 -8.35 32.90
C PRO A 516 9.36 -8.28 31.65
N GLY A 517 10.51 -8.96 31.68
CA GLY A 517 11.45 -9.01 30.56
C GLY A 517 11.22 -10.12 29.52
N LEU A 518 10.51 -11.23 29.83
CA LEU A 518 10.30 -12.37 28.90
C LEU A 518 8.87 -12.49 28.34
N ALA A 519 7.94 -11.65 28.81
CA ALA A 519 6.56 -11.72 28.36
C ALA A 519 6.46 -11.55 26.83
N ILE A 520 5.99 -12.60 26.15
CA ILE A 520 5.62 -12.55 24.74
C ILE A 520 4.33 -11.75 24.66
N SER A 521 4.46 -10.48 24.26
CA SER A 521 3.28 -9.63 24.03
C SER A 521 2.54 -10.08 22.77
N SER A 522 1.21 -9.90 22.74
CA SER A 522 0.38 -10.06 21.53
C SER A 522 0.95 -9.32 20.30
N SER A 523 1.61 -8.18 20.52
CA SER A 523 2.26 -7.39 19.47
C SER A 523 3.48 -8.04 18.80
N MET A 524 4.13 -9.01 19.45
CA MET A 524 5.23 -9.80 18.85
C MET A 524 4.70 -10.95 18.01
N LEU A 525 3.57 -11.51 18.41
CA LEU A 525 2.88 -12.56 17.66
C LEU A 525 2.24 -12.02 16.38
N LEU A 526 1.64 -10.84 16.47
CA LEU A 526 1.18 -10.10 15.30
C LEU A 526 2.34 -9.77 14.35
N GLU A 527 3.55 -9.51 14.86
CA GLU A 527 4.73 -9.28 14.03
C GLU A 527 5.13 -10.55 13.25
N ALA A 528 5.21 -11.70 13.94
CA ALA A 528 5.51 -12.98 13.30
C ALA A 528 4.42 -13.41 12.30
N GLY A 529 3.14 -13.25 12.67
CA GLY A 529 2.00 -13.56 11.81
C GLY A 529 1.93 -12.67 10.57
N LEU A 530 2.20 -11.36 10.69
CA LEU A 530 2.21 -10.45 9.55
C LEU A 530 3.34 -10.78 8.57
N VAL A 531 4.56 -10.98 9.06
CA VAL A 531 5.69 -11.37 8.21
C VAL A 531 5.42 -12.72 7.55
N GLY A 532 4.93 -13.69 8.31
CA GLY A 532 4.59 -15.02 7.81
C GLY A 532 3.45 -14.99 6.78
N ALA A 533 2.43 -14.15 6.97
CA ALA A 533 1.32 -14.03 6.02
C ALA A 533 1.77 -13.40 4.69
N ILE A 534 2.47 -12.25 4.74
CA ILE A 534 2.92 -11.57 3.51
C ILE A 534 3.94 -12.44 2.77
N THR A 535 4.96 -12.94 3.49
CA THR A 535 6.03 -13.73 2.87
C THR A 535 5.52 -15.11 2.45
N GLY A 536 4.66 -15.73 3.26
CA GLY A 536 4.12 -17.07 2.98
C GLY A 536 3.21 -17.09 1.76
N VAL A 537 2.30 -16.11 1.61
CA VAL A 537 1.44 -16.02 0.42
C VAL A 537 2.28 -15.75 -0.82
N VAL A 538 3.19 -14.77 -0.75
CA VAL A 538 4.06 -14.41 -1.89
C VAL A 538 4.94 -15.58 -2.32
N LEU A 539 5.57 -16.30 -1.38
CA LEU A 539 6.46 -17.43 -1.70
C LEU A 539 5.71 -18.70 -2.11
N MET A 540 4.57 -19.01 -1.50
CA MET A 540 3.78 -20.20 -1.84
C MET A 540 3.27 -20.13 -3.28
N GLU A 541 2.75 -18.97 -3.67
CA GLU A 541 2.22 -18.76 -5.01
C GLU A 541 3.33 -18.57 -6.06
N ALA A 542 4.46 -17.95 -5.68
CA ALA A 542 5.66 -17.94 -6.52
C ALA A 542 6.25 -19.35 -6.75
N ALA A 543 6.13 -20.25 -5.78
CA ALA A 543 6.58 -21.64 -5.92
C ALA A 543 5.65 -22.46 -6.83
N ASP A 544 4.33 -22.26 -6.73
CA ASP A 544 3.35 -22.92 -7.61
C ASP A 544 3.46 -22.45 -9.06
N SER A 545 3.82 -21.18 -9.29
CA SER A 545 4.07 -20.63 -10.63
C SER A 545 5.45 -21.03 -11.22
N GLY A 546 6.41 -21.41 -10.37
CA GLY A 546 7.75 -21.86 -10.79
C GLY A 546 7.91 -23.37 -10.99
N GLY A 547 6.88 -24.19 -10.71
CA GLY A 547 6.95 -25.66 -10.71
C GLY A 547 6.85 -26.36 -12.07
N GLY A 548 6.78 -25.62 -13.19
CA GLY A 548 6.68 -26.18 -14.53
C GLY A 548 8.02 -26.32 -15.24
N GLY A 549 8.93 -27.19 -14.75
CA GLY A 549 10.25 -27.35 -15.37
C GLY A 549 10.96 -28.67 -15.02
N ASP A 550 10.91 -29.58 -15.98
CA ASP A 550 11.76 -30.77 -16.22
C ASP A 550 11.76 -31.99 -15.29
N GLY A 551 11.35 -33.11 -15.89
CA GLY A 551 11.64 -34.48 -15.50
C GLY A 551 11.48 -35.40 -16.71
N GLY A 552 12.53 -35.51 -17.53
CA GLY A 552 12.56 -36.35 -18.73
C GLY A 552 12.46 -37.85 -18.43
N GLY A 553 11.72 -38.56 -19.29
CA GLY A 553 11.65 -40.02 -19.35
C GLY A 553 11.21 -40.46 -20.73
N SER A 554 12.15 -41.01 -21.49
CA SER A 554 11.96 -41.53 -22.85
C SER A 554 10.86 -42.59 -22.93
N GLY A 555 9.91 -42.41 -23.84
CA GLY A 555 8.89 -43.40 -24.15
C GLY A 555 8.07 -42.97 -25.36
N SER A 556 8.56 -43.31 -26.55
CA SER A 556 7.86 -43.16 -27.82
C SER A 556 6.47 -43.80 -27.78
N ARG A 557 5.42 -42.96 -27.78
CA ARG A 557 4.06 -43.32 -28.18
C ARG A 557 3.48 -42.22 -29.07
N PRO A 558 2.74 -42.56 -30.14
CA PRO A 558 2.26 -41.57 -31.09
C PRO A 558 1.21 -40.67 -30.43
N ARG A 559 1.42 -39.36 -30.49
CA ARG A 559 0.41 -38.36 -30.17
C ARG A 559 -0.70 -38.46 -31.23
N GLY A 560 -1.93 -38.72 -30.78
CA GLY A 560 -3.12 -38.42 -31.56
C GLY A 560 -3.29 -36.91 -31.73
N PRO A 561 -4.05 -36.47 -32.76
CA PRO A 561 -4.25 -35.05 -33.03
C PRO A 561 -5.17 -34.47 -31.95
N ASN A 562 -4.63 -33.67 -31.05
CA ASN A 562 -5.41 -32.67 -30.35
C ASN A 562 -5.44 -31.45 -31.27
N GLU A 563 -6.60 -31.23 -31.87
CA GLU A 563 -6.96 -29.99 -32.52
C GLU A 563 -6.91 -28.86 -31.49
N ASP A 564 -6.04 -27.88 -31.75
CA ASP A 564 -6.16 -26.53 -31.20
C ASP A 564 -7.49 -25.96 -31.70
N ARG A 565 -8.54 -26.15 -30.91
CA ARG A 565 -9.87 -25.61 -31.20
C ARG A 565 -9.80 -24.12 -30.93
N PHE A 566 -9.54 -23.34 -31.98
CA PHE A 566 -9.85 -21.91 -32.03
C PHE A 566 -11.29 -21.69 -31.50
N PRO A 567 -11.59 -20.55 -30.86
CA PRO A 567 -12.97 -20.20 -30.56
C PRO A 567 -13.80 -20.38 -31.84
N GLU A 568 -14.96 -21.05 -31.76
CA GLU A 568 -15.80 -21.33 -32.93
C GLU A 568 -16.27 -20.05 -33.66
N ASP A 569 -16.03 -18.88 -33.06
CA ASP A 569 -16.34 -17.54 -33.56
C ASP A 569 -15.07 -16.65 -33.69
N ASP A 570 -14.02 -17.08 -34.40
CA ASP A 570 -12.90 -16.20 -34.75
C ASP A 570 -13.32 -15.24 -35.89
N PHE A 571 -13.69 -14.02 -35.53
CA PHE A 571 -14.05 -13.00 -36.50
C PHE A 571 -12.79 -12.41 -37.13
N ASP A 572 -12.61 -12.66 -38.42
CA ASP A 572 -11.59 -12.03 -39.28
C ASP A 572 -10.12 -12.36 -38.92
N GLY A 573 -9.88 -13.48 -38.22
CA GLY A 573 -8.54 -13.96 -37.85
C GLY A 573 -7.94 -13.22 -36.66
N THR A 574 -8.78 -12.69 -35.78
CA THR A 574 -8.41 -11.86 -34.63
C THR A 574 -8.31 -12.63 -33.31
N GLY A 575 -8.85 -13.86 -33.27
CA GLY A 575 -9.02 -14.64 -32.05
C GLY A 575 -10.17 -14.16 -31.15
N SER A 576 -10.99 -13.20 -31.62
CA SER A 576 -12.12 -12.61 -30.89
C SER A 576 -13.43 -12.77 -31.67
N SER A 577 -14.55 -12.84 -30.95
CA SER A 577 -15.87 -12.81 -31.57
C SER A 577 -16.23 -11.42 -32.09
N MET A 578 -17.18 -11.35 -33.01
CA MET A 578 -17.66 -10.08 -33.57
C MET A 578 -18.23 -9.15 -32.47
N ASP A 579 -18.93 -9.71 -31.48
CA ASP A 579 -19.48 -8.96 -30.34
C ASP A 579 -18.36 -8.39 -29.46
N GLU A 580 -17.33 -9.19 -29.20
CA GLU A 580 -16.15 -8.79 -28.44
C GLU A 580 -15.38 -7.68 -29.18
N LEU A 581 -15.20 -7.81 -30.49
CA LEU A 581 -14.59 -6.78 -31.33
C LEU A 581 -15.41 -5.48 -31.35
N ALA A 582 -16.73 -5.56 -31.42
CA ALA A 582 -17.60 -4.39 -31.37
C ALA A 582 -17.47 -3.67 -30.02
N GLU A 583 -17.44 -4.41 -28.91
CA GLU A 583 -17.24 -3.87 -27.56
C GLU A 583 -15.84 -3.24 -27.39
N LEU A 584 -14.79 -3.93 -27.85
CA LEU A 584 -13.41 -3.45 -27.81
C LEU A 584 -13.24 -2.17 -28.65
N THR A 585 -13.76 -2.17 -29.88
CA THR A 585 -13.72 -1.02 -30.80
C THR A 585 -14.47 0.16 -30.19
N TYR A 586 -15.70 -0.05 -29.73
CA TYR A 586 -16.52 1.00 -29.10
C TYR A 586 -15.81 1.66 -27.91
N ARG A 587 -15.14 0.85 -27.08
CA ARG A 587 -14.36 1.34 -25.93
C ARG A 587 -13.10 2.07 -26.35
N HIS A 588 -12.38 1.56 -27.33
CA HIS A 588 -11.18 2.18 -27.87
C HIS A 588 -11.48 3.55 -28.50
N THR A 589 -12.65 3.71 -29.11
CA THR A 589 -13.08 4.97 -29.76
C THR A 589 -13.65 6.02 -28.80
N GLY A 590 -13.62 5.76 -27.49
CA GLY A 590 -14.16 6.64 -26.47
C GLY A 590 -15.62 6.33 -26.18
N ALA A 591 -15.87 5.44 -25.22
CA ALA A 591 -17.20 5.20 -24.67
C ALA A 591 -17.70 6.48 -23.96
N GLY A 592 -18.50 7.30 -24.64
CA GLY A 592 -19.37 8.35 -24.08
C GLY A 592 -18.72 9.55 -23.38
N ASP A 593 -17.54 9.45 -22.77
CA ASP A 593 -17.03 10.45 -21.81
C ASP A 593 -15.57 10.88 -22.02
N MET A 594 -14.88 10.43 -23.07
CA MET A 594 -13.54 10.93 -23.43
C MET A 594 -13.54 11.57 -24.82
N HIS A 595 -13.84 12.88 -24.85
CA HIS A 595 -13.64 13.73 -26.02
C HIS A 595 -12.16 14.12 -26.13
N ILE A 596 -11.34 13.26 -26.74
CA ILE A 596 -9.99 13.63 -27.18
C ILE A 596 -10.06 13.93 -28.67
N GLY A 597 -10.13 15.23 -29.00
CA GLY A 597 -10.04 15.77 -30.35
C GLY A 597 -11.38 15.97 -31.06
N GLY A 598 -11.94 17.18 -30.95
CA GLY A 598 -12.99 17.70 -31.84
C GLY A 598 -14.40 17.16 -31.60
N SER A 599 -15.39 18.02 -31.87
CA SER A 599 -16.83 17.87 -31.62
C SER A 599 -17.55 16.83 -32.51
N ALA A 600 -16.87 15.79 -32.98
CA ALA A 600 -17.48 14.80 -33.86
C ALA A 600 -18.20 13.70 -33.06
N ALA A 601 -19.47 13.45 -33.37
CA ALA A 601 -20.21 12.31 -32.83
C ALA A 601 -19.47 10.99 -33.13
N ARG A 602 -19.60 9.98 -32.26
CA ARG A 602 -18.97 8.66 -32.44
C ARG A 602 -20.04 7.57 -32.57
N PRO A 603 -19.79 6.52 -33.38
CA PRO A 603 -20.71 5.39 -33.52
C PRO A 603 -20.94 4.67 -32.18
N THR A 604 -22.19 4.32 -31.89
CA THR A 604 -22.58 3.47 -30.77
C THR A 604 -22.10 2.04 -30.96
N GLN A 605 -22.01 1.26 -29.86
CA GLN A 605 -21.65 -0.17 -29.94
C GLN A 605 -22.58 -0.94 -30.89
N ALA A 606 -23.87 -0.61 -30.91
CA ALA A 606 -24.85 -1.26 -31.80
C ALA A 606 -24.58 -0.94 -33.27
N GLU A 607 -24.25 0.31 -33.61
CA GLU A 607 -23.87 0.69 -34.98
C GLU A 607 -22.54 0.05 -35.41
N ILE A 608 -21.58 -0.09 -34.50
CA ILE A 608 -20.32 -0.79 -34.76
C ILE A 608 -20.60 -2.27 -35.05
N LEU A 609 -21.41 -2.92 -34.21
CA LEU A 609 -21.77 -4.33 -34.39
C LEU A 609 -22.52 -4.55 -35.72
N ASP A 610 -23.47 -3.69 -36.06
CA ASP A 610 -24.21 -3.73 -37.33
C ASP A 610 -23.30 -3.48 -38.55
N THR A 611 -22.29 -2.62 -38.39
CA THR A 611 -21.28 -2.35 -39.43
C THR A 611 -20.33 -3.55 -39.63
N LEU A 612 -19.95 -4.25 -38.56
CA LEU A 612 -19.15 -5.48 -38.67
C LEU A 612 -19.95 -6.63 -39.29
N GLY A 613 -21.23 -6.75 -38.95
CA GLY A 613 -22.08 -7.84 -39.42
C GLY A 613 -22.50 -7.73 -40.88
N SER A 614 -22.71 -6.51 -41.41
CA SER A 614 -23.19 -6.35 -42.80
C SER A 614 -22.58 -5.19 -43.58
N GLY A 615 -21.45 -4.63 -43.10
CA GLY A 615 -20.76 -3.56 -43.81
C GLY A 615 -19.93 -4.04 -45.01
N THR A 616 -19.64 -3.11 -45.92
CA THR A 616 -18.76 -3.38 -47.06
C THR A 616 -17.33 -3.53 -46.56
N ARG A 617 -16.79 -4.74 -46.71
CA ARG A 617 -15.45 -5.12 -46.26
C ARG A 617 -14.38 -4.78 -47.30
N SER A 618 -13.25 -4.22 -46.87
CA SER A 618 -12.06 -4.05 -47.72
C SER A 618 -10.77 -4.13 -46.90
N GLU A 619 -9.73 -4.74 -47.47
CA GLU A 619 -8.40 -4.82 -46.85
C GLU A 619 -7.67 -3.47 -46.97
N LEU A 620 -6.99 -3.02 -45.92
CA LEU A 620 -6.17 -1.82 -45.96
C LEU A 620 -4.76 -2.16 -46.47
N THR A 621 -4.40 -1.62 -47.64
CA THR A 621 -3.10 -1.92 -48.27
C THR A 621 -1.94 -1.48 -47.38
N GLY A 622 -1.03 -2.42 -47.06
CA GLY A 622 0.16 -2.16 -46.25
C GLY A 622 -0.08 -2.19 -44.73
N GLN A 623 -1.27 -2.57 -44.27
CA GLN A 623 -1.58 -2.75 -42.85
C GLN A 623 -2.22 -4.13 -42.64
N ASN A 624 -1.93 -4.81 -41.54
CA ASN A 624 -2.67 -6.02 -41.17
C ASN A 624 -4.03 -5.66 -40.54
N ALA A 625 -4.87 -4.99 -41.33
CA ALA A 625 -6.12 -4.42 -40.88
C ALA A 625 -7.19 -4.47 -41.98
N VAL A 626 -8.45 -4.64 -41.56
CA VAL A 626 -9.63 -4.68 -42.42
C VAL A 626 -10.51 -3.50 -42.06
N GLN A 627 -11.07 -2.83 -43.06
CA GLN A 627 -12.12 -1.82 -42.85
C GLN A 627 -13.49 -2.34 -43.27
N TYR A 628 -14.50 -1.97 -42.50
CA TYR A 628 -15.91 -2.18 -42.72
C TYR A 628 -16.61 -0.83 -42.82
N VAL A 629 -17.43 -0.62 -43.84
CA VAL A 629 -18.17 0.63 -44.02
C VAL A 629 -19.65 0.35 -44.24
N ARG A 630 -20.51 0.97 -43.44
CA ARG A 630 -21.97 0.87 -43.56
C ARG A 630 -22.65 2.11 -43.02
N ASP A 631 -23.66 2.63 -43.72
CA ASP A 631 -24.55 3.69 -43.23
C ASP A 631 -23.80 4.91 -42.64
N GLY A 632 -22.69 5.29 -43.27
CA GLY A 632 -21.84 6.40 -42.84
C GLY A 632 -20.92 6.08 -41.66
N VAL A 633 -20.96 4.88 -41.09
CA VAL A 633 -20.03 4.38 -40.07
C VAL A 633 -18.89 3.62 -40.73
N LYS A 634 -17.66 3.93 -40.33
CA LYS A 634 -16.47 3.16 -40.69
C LYS A 634 -15.89 2.52 -39.45
N VAL A 635 -15.64 1.22 -39.50
CA VAL A 635 -14.94 0.44 -38.48
C VAL A 635 -13.66 -0.14 -39.09
N ILE A 636 -12.52 0.01 -38.44
CA ILE A 636 -11.23 -0.53 -38.84
C ILE A 636 -10.78 -1.51 -37.78
N ILE A 637 -10.70 -2.79 -38.14
CA ILE A 637 -10.24 -3.89 -37.30
C ILE A 637 -8.75 -4.12 -37.52
N ASN A 638 -7.96 -4.03 -36.46
CA ASN A 638 -6.55 -4.38 -36.48
C ASN A 638 -6.38 -5.84 -36.08
N ARG A 639 -5.88 -6.69 -36.98
CA ARG A 639 -5.76 -8.14 -36.72
C ARG A 639 -4.68 -8.49 -35.72
N ASP A 640 -3.59 -7.71 -35.69
CA ASP A 640 -2.48 -7.94 -34.74
C ASP A 640 -2.82 -7.43 -33.33
N MET A 641 -3.65 -6.39 -33.24
CA MET A 641 -4.05 -5.76 -31.98
C MET A 641 -5.55 -5.41 -32.00
N PRO A 642 -6.45 -6.40 -31.83
CA PRO A 642 -7.90 -6.20 -31.90
C PRO A 642 -8.45 -5.08 -31.00
N TRP A 643 -7.83 -4.84 -29.84
CA TRP A 643 -8.19 -3.76 -28.91
C TRP A 643 -7.78 -2.34 -29.37
N ARG A 644 -7.06 -2.21 -30.50
CA ARG A 644 -6.75 -0.93 -31.16
C ARG A 644 -7.67 -0.63 -32.35
N SER A 645 -8.70 -1.45 -32.55
CA SER A 645 -9.68 -1.24 -33.61
C SER A 645 -10.42 0.09 -33.42
N THR A 646 -10.68 0.82 -34.49
CA THR A 646 -11.26 2.17 -34.44
C THR A 646 -12.56 2.26 -35.22
N ALA A 647 -13.43 3.20 -34.85
CA ALA A 647 -14.69 3.49 -35.49
C ALA A 647 -14.99 4.99 -35.48
N TYR A 648 -15.57 5.49 -36.57
CA TYR A 648 -15.95 6.89 -36.74
C TYR A 648 -17.00 7.07 -37.83
N TYR A 649 -17.74 8.19 -37.80
CA TYR A 649 -18.61 8.57 -38.92
C TYR A 649 -17.78 9.17 -40.06
N ILE A 650 -18.08 8.77 -41.29
CA ILE A 650 -17.46 9.28 -42.50
C ILE A 650 -17.97 10.71 -42.74
N GLY A 651 -17.07 11.69 -42.68
CA GLY A 651 -17.38 13.11 -42.89
C GLY A 651 -17.60 13.94 -41.61
N GLY A 652 -17.34 13.36 -40.43
CA GLY A 652 -17.37 14.04 -39.12
C GLY A 652 -16.02 14.47 -38.60
#